data_AF-A0A662VR52-F1
#
_entry.id   AF-A0A662VR52-F1
#
_cell.length_a   1.000
_cell.length_b   1.000
_cell.length_c   1.000
_cell.angle_alpha   90.00
_cell.angle_beta   90.00
_cell.angle_gamma   90.00
#
_symmetry.space_group_name_H-M   'P 1'
#
loop_
_entity.id
_entity.type
_entity.pdbx_description
1 polymer ?
#
loop_
_entity_poly.entity_id
_entity_poly.type
_entity_poly.pdbx_seq_one_letter_code
_entity_poly.pdbx_strand_id
1 'polypeptide(L)'
;MKKEDDIPEVKDIECRKLNFFERNNYFYGKLLTASDFKAEQRYFVEKLRLANRLLHGFGVVCGLKVLKGMLEDSKIRITEGVAIDCCGREIVVPEFVEVDFANGVAKDCNGKEIELDMPEAIPKDGDVYILLKYYSRGVKPVPNIMETSGCEEICCYGRILESYKIEIKSELSESPSDTPEAKICEDWNKFIADLDCYEFKDCSVLLAKVKLSDGKVVHVEDMRKHVYSNFVLYEFAECLREEIEVVEEELEKLRKEVTDLGDGLKTLKEEVEKRMEKIEEELKKLKKELGELREATEKLKEEIETLKKELEELKKIIEKDLPKISRISWEHNKEYGLNGIDEFRKVCREFKITFDRAMDKSTINHKTLSLTYVRYEFESGELGYVEKIIEKREVPIYFKDSPENEVVFSPVETSMAATTTTTVTTAVAEHGLSASYALSNAIELKRNIGIRLIIQLKGDFVLDSKGKCLDGNFLKGKLPTGNGCEGGLFESWFDLKIGYSEIDRIRRVVIEKGVSPAEIAEKVKISENIVRLVLNTLVEKKAIYREEDKYYPILSSKEVIVAYDGRYTYLEKLAEKMAKELEKKGIRAEIKSSGKLTEEDLSKEIILVRGREVRETTEKIGIPSTVDWSKSVGDIEVAKHPVTASKIVVVGGKDKKSVNSAIGKFLESLVL
;
A
#
# COMPACT_ATOMS: atom_id res chain seq x y z
N MET A 1 5.21 18.54 79.22
CA MET A 1 5.66 17.40 78.40
C MET A 1 5.25 17.67 76.97
N LYS A 2 6.16 18.21 76.15
CA LYS A 2 6.01 18.17 74.69
C LYS A 2 6.02 16.69 74.28
N LYS A 3 5.22 16.30 73.29
CA LYS A 3 5.17 14.92 72.77
C LYS A 3 6.58 14.48 72.35
N GLU A 4 6.88 13.18 72.44
CA GLU A 4 8.16 12.54 72.06
C GLU A 4 8.56 12.73 70.58
N ASP A 5 7.82 13.54 69.81
CA ASP A 5 7.89 13.56 68.34
C ASP A 5 8.63 14.76 67.73
N ASP A 6 8.96 15.82 68.49
CA ASP A 6 9.73 16.96 67.97
C ASP A 6 11.23 16.82 68.25
N ILE A 7 11.86 15.81 67.63
CA ILE A 7 13.32 15.65 67.63
C ILE A 7 13.89 16.51 66.47
N PRO A 8 14.75 17.51 66.73
CA PRO A 8 15.27 18.39 65.71
C PRO A 8 16.23 17.66 64.77
N GLU A 9 16.11 18.00 63.48
CA GLU A 9 17.02 17.60 62.41
C GLU A 9 18.46 18.03 62.74
N VAL A 10 19.40 17.09 62.61
CA VAL A 10 20.82 17.39 62.80
C VAL A 10 21.42 17.70 61.43
N LYS A 11 22.02 18.89 61.29
CA LYS A 11 22.71 19.27 60.05
C LYS A 11 23.82 18.26 59.73
N ASP A 12 23.69 17.61 58.58
CA ASP A 12 24.67 16.66 58.04
C ASP A 12 25.92 17.37 57.48
N ILE A 13 26.98 16.61 57.16
CA ILE A 13 28.19 17.11 56.49
C ILE A 13 27.83 17.63 55.10
N GLU A 14 28.22 18.88 54.80
CA GLU A 14 27.97 19.51 53.51
C GLU A 14 28.53 18.71 52.33
N CYS A 15 27.70 18.58 51.30
CA CYS A 15 28.07 17.99 50.02
C CYS A 15 28.96 18.96 49.23
N ARG A 16 30.24 18.63 49.06
CA ARG A 16 31.24 19.48 48.38
C ARG A 16 31.94 18.69 47.27
N LYS A 17 32.37 19.40 46.20
CA LYS A 17 33.00 18.82 44.99
C LYS A 17 34.16 17.87 45.32
N LEU A 18 35.27 18.42 45.79
CA LEU A 18 36.49 17.71 46.17
C LEU A 18 37.21 18.53 47.25
N ASN A 19 37.53 17.90 48.39
CA ASN A 19 38.29 18.52 49.47
C ASN A 19 39.48 17.64 49.87
N PHE A 20 40.50 18.26 50.47
CA PHE A 20 41.52 17.52 51.21
C PHE A 20 40.90 16.90 52.47
N PHE A 21 41.40 15.73 52.85
CA PHE A 21 40.96 15.01 54.05
C PHE A 21 42.00 15.16 55.15
N GLU A 22 41.55 15.56 56.33
CA GLU A 22 42.37 15.59 57.55
C GLU A 22 41.91 14.49 58.49
N ARG A 23 42.86 13.76 59.10
CA ARG A 23 42.58 12.73 60.10
C ARG A 23 43.31 13.04 61.39
N ASN A 24 42.73 12.58 62.51
CA ASN A 24 43.35 12.74 63.81
C ASN A 24 44.70 11.99 63.86
N ASN A 25 45.78 12.70 64.23
CA ASN A 25 47.08 12.09 64.49
C ASN A 25 47.24 11.81 65.99
N TYR A 26 47.34 10.53 66.35
CA TYR A 26 47.47 10.07 67.74
C TYR A 26 48.94 10.09 68.18
N PHE A 27 49.21 10.74 69.32
CA PHE A 27 50.50 10.71 69.98
C PHE A 27 50.34 10.80 71.51
N TYR A 28 51.35 10.34 72.24
CA TYR A 28 51.30 10.26 73.70
C TYR A 28 51.15 11.66 74.33
N GLY A 29 50.23 11.79 75.28
CA GLY A 29 49.96 13.06 75.98
C GLY A 29 49.07 14.04 75.20
N LYS A 30 48.57 13.69 74.01
CA LYS A 30 47.59 14.51 73.29
C LYS A 30 46.26 14.56 74.05
N LEU A 31 45.76 15.76 74.36
CA LEU A 31 44.39 15.96 74.84
C LEU A 31 43.43 15.84 73.66
N LEU A 32 42.44 14.95 73.77
CA LEU A 32 41.39 14.77 72.77
C LEU A 32 40.12 15.48 73.21
N THR A 33 39.56 16.28 72.32
CA THR A 33 38.30 17.00 72.52
C THR A 33 37.21 16.42 71.62
N ALA A 34 35.96 16.83 71.85
CA ALA A 34 34.87 16.51 70.95
C ALA A 34 35.14 16.95 69.49
N SER A 35 35.95 17.99 69.28
CA SER A 35 36.35 18.43 67.93
C SER A 35 37.25 17.39 67.23
N ASP A 36 38.20 16.79 67.96
CA ASP A 36 39.10 15.76 67.42
C ASP A 36 38.33 14.50 67.01
N PHE A 37 37.36 14.05 67.82
CA PHE A 37 36.53 12.89 67.50
C PHE A 37 35.55 13.18 66.35
N LYS A 38 35.03 14.41 66.25
CA LYS A 38 34.23 14.83 65.09
C LYS A 38 35.05 14.86 63.80
N ALA A 39 36.31 15.31 63.87
CA ALA A 39 37.23 15.29 62.74
C ALA A 39 37.51 13.85 62.28
N GLU A 40 37.70 12.92 63.21
CA GLU A 40 37.86 11.50 62.91
C GLU A 40 36.61 10.87 62.27
N GLN A 41 35.41 11.14 62.80
CA GLN A 41 34.15 10.69 62.18
C GLN A 41 33.98 11.26 60.77
N ARG A 42 34.20 12.56 60.60
CA ARG A 42 34.13 13.23 59.30
C ARG A 42 35.09 12.60 58.29
N TYR A 43 36.33 12.28 58.69
CA TYR A 43 37.32 11.65 57.82
C TYR A 43 36.79 10.35 57.18
N PHE A 44 36.24 9.43 57.98
CA PHE A 44 35.73 8.16 57.48
C PHE A 44 34.45 8.33 56.65
N VAL A 45 33.51 9.15 57.12
CA VAL A 45 32.24 9.39 56.42
C VAL A 45 32.48 10.05 55.06
N GLU A 46 33.30 11.10 54.99
CA GLU A 46 33.59 11.78 53.73
C GLU A 46 34.40 10.89 52.77
N LYS A 47 35.29 10.02 53.27
CA LYS A 47 36.01 9.03 52.45
C LYS A 47 35.08 7.98 51.85
N LEU A 48 34.14 7.45 52.64
CA LEU A 48 33.14 6.50 52.17
C LEU A 48 32.22 7.14 51.11
N ARG A 49 31.69 8.32 51.41
CA ARG A 49 30.87 9.10 50.46
C ARG A 49 31.63 9.40 49.17
N LEU A 50 32.93 9.73 49.25
CA LEU A 50 33.77 9.94 48.07
C LEU A 50 33.89 8.66 47.23
N ALA A 51 34.13 7.51 47.86
CA ALA A 51 34.22 6.23 47.17
C ALA A 51 32.90 5.89 46.47
N ASN A 52 31.76 6.06 47.16
CA ASN A 52 30.44 5.86 46.59
C ASN A 52 30.23 6.78 45.37
N ARG A 53 30.50 8.08 45.48
CA ARG A 53 30.33 9.03 44.36
C ARG A 53 31.17 8.68 43.14
N LEU A 54 32.45 8.36 43.33
CA LEU A 54 33.40 8.20 42.21
C LEU A 54 33.43 6.79 41.62
N LEU A 55 33.17 5.75 42.41
CA LEU A 55 33.26 4.36 41.96
C LEU A 55 31.90 3.78 41.59
N HIS A 56 30.82 4.23 42.24
CA HIS A 56 29.49 3.66 42.10
C HIS A 56 28.51 4.66 41.49
N GLY A 57 28.68 5.97 41.72
CA GLY A 57 27.74 7.00 41.30
C GLY A 57 26.57 7.10 42.26
N PHE A 58 25.38 7.39 41.73
CA PHE A 58 24.14 7.55 42.50
C PHE A 58 22.97 6.82 41.84
N GLY A 59 22.01 6.40 42.64
CA GLY A 59 20.86 5.61 42.22
C GLY A 59 20.52 4.48 43.20
N VAL A 60 19.68 3.55 42.75
CA VAL A 60 19.24 2.38 43.52
C VAL A 60 20.28 1.27 43.40
N VAL A 61 20.80 0.80 44.54
CA VAL A 61 21.71 -0.35 44.61
C VAL A 61 20.91 -1.64 44.54
N CYS A 62 19.88 -1.78 45.37
CA CYS A 62 18.99 -2.94 45.38
C CYS A 62 17.61 -2.58 45.97
N GLY A 63 16.58 -3.37 45.65
CA GLY A 63 15.25 -3.22 46.23
C GLY A 63 14.54 -1.92 45.82
N LEU A 64 13.87 -1.26 46.76
CA LEU A 64 13.17 0.03 46.60
C LEU A 64 12.12 0.06 45.47
N LYS A 65 11.50 -1.08 45.17
CA LYS A 65 10.42 -1.16 44.17
C LYS A 65 9.20 -0.42 44.70
N VAL A 66 8.59 0.41 43.87
CA VAL A 66 7.29 1.02 44.17
C VAL A 66 6.21 0.17 43.55
N LEU A 67 5.35 -0.39 44.39
CA LEU A 67 4.25 -1.26 44.00
C LEU A 67 2.92 -0.59 44.38
N LYS A 68 1.87 -0.89 43.62
CA LYS A 68 0.52 -0.50 44.01
C LYS A 68 0.09 -1.25 45.28
N GLY A 69 -0.61 -0.56 46.18
CA GLY A 69 -1.17 -1.16 47.39
C GLY A 69 -2.11 -2.33 47.08
N MET A 70 -1.98 -3.42 47.83
CA MET A 70 -2.72 -4.68 47.58
C MET A 70 -4.18 -4.63 48.05
N LEU A 71 -4.50 -3.82 49.07
CA LEU A 71 -5.81 -3.80 49.74
C LEU A 71 -6.58 -2.50 49.52
N GLU A 72 -5.87 -1.41 49.23
CA GLU A 72 -6.46 -0.08 49.06
C GLU A 72 -5.83 0.61 47.85
N ASP A 73 -6.68 1.12 46.96
CA ASP A 73 -6.25 1.74 45.71
C ASP A 73 -5.58 3.11 45.92
N SER A 74 -5.67 3.73 47.10
CA SER A 74 -5.03 5.02 47.43
C SER A 74 -3.62 4.89 48.02
N LYS A 75 -3.06 3.67 48.05
CA LYS A 75 -1.75 3.39 48.69
C LYS A 75 -0.73 2.88 47.68
N ILE A 76 0.54 3.20 47.93
CA ILE A 76 1.70 2.53 47.33
C ILE A 76 2.53 1.86 48.40
N ARG A 77 3.28 0.84 48.02
CA ARG A 77 4.26 0.16 48.86
C ARG A 77 5.64 0.30 48.25
N ILE A 78 6.57 0.89 48.99
CA ILE A 78 7.99 0.93 48.67
C ILE A 78 8.64 -0.27 49.38
N THR A 79 9.29 -1.17 48.65
CA THR A 79 9.97 -2.33 49.27
C THR A 79 11.26 -1.92 49.97
N GLU A 80 11.75 -2.75 50.87
CA GLU A 80 13.09 -2.64 51.46
C GLU A 80 14.18 -2.55 50.36
N GLY A 81 15.28 -1.89 50.69
CA GLY A 81 16.39 -1.72 49.76
C GLY A 81 17.36 -0.61 50.15
N VAL A 82 18.32 -0.36 49.26
CA VAL A 82 19.41 0.59 49.46
C VAL A 82 19.57 1.46 48.23
N ALA A 83 19.75 2.75 48.45
CA ALA A 83 20.14 3.72 47.43
C ALA A 83 21.39 4.50 47.84
N ILE A 84 22.07 5.09 46.87
CA ILE A 84 23.14 6.06 47.05
C ILE A 84 22.68 7.35 46.41
N ASP A 85 22.69 8.45 47.15
CA ASP A 85 22.36 9.76 46.58
C ASP A 85 23.56 10.43 45.88
N CYS A 86 23.33 11.59 45.25
CA CYS A 86 24.40 12.31 44.56
C CYS A 86 25.56 12.79 45.46
N CYS A 87 25.36 12.83 46.78
CA CYS A 87 26.42 13.13 47.73
C CYS A 87 27.20 11.88 48.17
N GLY A 88 26.83 10.70 47.68
CA GLY A 88 27.42 9.42 48.05
C GLY A 88 26.91 8.87 49.38
N ARG A 89 25.79 9.42 49.89
CA ARG A 89 25.17 8.97 51.14
C ARG A 89 24.36 7.71 50.89
N GLU A 90 24.57 6.70 51.72
CA GLU A 90 23.74 5.51 51.74
C GLU A 90 22.37 5.83 52.35
N ILE A 91 21.30 5.50 51.61
CA ILE A 91 19.93 5.57 52.09
C ILE A 91 19.41 4.14 52.24
N VAL A 92 19.21 3.72 53.48
CA VAL A 92 18.78 2.35 53.81
C VAL A 92 17.31 2.37 54.23
N VAL A 93 16.49 1.63 53.48
CA VAL A 93 15.08 1.36 53.80
C VAL A 93 15.01 -0.09 54.28
N PRO A 94 14.98 -0.33 55.60
CA PRO A 94 15.16 -1.67 56.16
C PRO A 94 13.93 -2.58 55.98
N GLU A 95 12.75 -1.99 55.88
CA GLU A 95 11.46 -2.68 55.77
C GLU A 95 10.58 -1.92 54.78
N PHE A 96 9.55 -2.59 54.23
CA PHE A 96 8.64 -1.91 53.31
C PHE A 96 7.88 -0.77 54.00
N VAL A 97 7.61 0.28 53.23
CA VAL A 97 6.83 1.45 53.67
C VAL A 97 5.59 1.57 52.83
N GLU A 98 4.44 1.74 53.46
CA GLU A 98 3.19 2.07 52.79
C GLU A 98 2.95 3.58 52.86
N VAL A 99 2.77 4.21 51.70
CA VAL A 99 2.43 5.62 51.58
C VAL A 99 0.97 5.73 51.20
N ASP A 100 0.19 6.41 52.04
CA ASP A 100 -1.24 6.65 51.84
C ASP A 100 -1.46 8.08 51.36
N PHE A 101 -1.83 8.22 50.08
CA PHE A 101 -2.09 9.53 49.48
C PHE A 101 -3.37 10.19 49.99
N ALA A 102 -4.33 9.43 50.54
CA ALA A 102 -5.59 9.98 51.02
C ALA A 102 -5.43 10.67 52.37
N ASN A 103 -4.61 10.09 53.25
CA ASN A 103 -4.35 10.60 54.60
C ASN A 103 -3.04 11.38 54.70
N GLY A 104 -2.17 11.29 53.70
CA GLY A 104 -0.87 11.95 53.66
C GLY A 104 0.11 11.41 54.70
N VAL A 105 0.07 10.09 54.95
CA VAL A 105 0.90 9.43 55.97
C VAL A 105 1.67 8.28 55.35
N ALA A 106 2.92 8.08 55.77
CA ALA A 106 3.73 6.93 55.43
C ALA A 106 3.99 6.13 56.69
N LYS A 107 3.82 4.82 56.62
CA LYS A 107 4.03 3.92 57.75
C LYS A 107 4.90 2.74 57.34
N ASP A 108 5.84 2.37 58.20
CA ASP A 108 6.58 1.12 58.05
C ASP A 108 5.69 -0.09 58.41
N CYS A 109 6.25 -1.30 58.26
CA CYS A 109 5.51 -2.52 58.55
C CYS A 109 5.13 -2.70 60.04
N ASN A 110 5.76 -1.93 60.94
CA ASN A 110 5.47 -1.90 62.37
C ASN A 110 4.46 -0.79 62.74
N GLY A 111 3.93 -0.07 61.75
CA GLY A 111 2.96 1.00 61.93
C GLY A 111 3.54 2.32 62.43
N LYS A 112 4.87 2.45 62.45
CA LYS A 112 5.56 3.69 62.83
C LYS A 112 5.56 4.66 61.65
N GLU A 113 5.27 5.92 61.94
CA GLU A 113 5.22 6.96 60.92
C GLU A 113 6.63 7.32 60.43
N ILE A 114 6.75 7.38 59.10
CA ILE A 114 7.94 7.82 58.38
C ILE A 114 7.71 9.25 57.93
N GLU A 115 8.74 10.08 58.06
CA GLU A 115 8.68 11.48 57.68
C GLU A 115 8.47 11.62 56.16
N LEU A 116 7.40 12.31 55.82
CA LEU A 116 6.97 12.61 54.47
C LEU A 116 7.11 14.11 54.22
N ASP A 117 7.77 14.46 53.12
CA ASP A 117 7.80 15.83 52.61
C ASP A 117 6.89 15.89 51.37
N MET A 118 5.79 16.63 51.48
CA MET A 118 4.74 16.68 50.48
C MET A 118 4.21 18.10 50.30
N PRO A 119 3.70 18.45 49.10
CA PRO A 119 3.00 19.71 48.89
C PRO A 119 1.74 19.82 49.76
N GLU A 120 1.29 21.06 50.04
CA GLU A 120 0.11 21.35 50.86
C GLU A 120 -1.18 20.62 50.41
N ALA A 121 -1.26 20.23 49.12
CA ALA A 121 -2.28 19.33 48.60
C ALA A 121 -1.70 18.39 47.53
N ILE A 122 -1.94 17.08 47.69
CA ILE A 122 -1.64 16.08 46.66
C ILE A 122 -2.69 16.21 45.54
N PRO A 123 -2.29 16.27 44.25
CA PRO A 123 -3.22 16.28 43.14
C PRO A 123 -4.14 15.05 43.18
N LYS A 124 -5.46 15.26 43.13
CA LYS A 124 -6.43 14.15 43.02
C LYS A 124 -6.32 13.43 41.68
N ASP A 125 -5.96 14.17 40.63
CA ASP A 125 -5.71 13.67 39.29
C ASP A 125 -4.37 14.22 38.79
N GLY A 126 -3.52 13.36 38.24
CA GLY A 126 -2.22 13.77 37.69
C GLY A 126 -1.08 12.83 38.04
N ASP A 127 0.12 13.21 37.63
CA ASP A 127 1.34 12.46 37.89
C ASP A 127 2.04 13.01 39.14
N VAL A 128 2.50 12.14 40.02
CA VAL A 128 3.35 12.48 41.16
C VAL A 128 4.63 11.64 41.14
N TYR A 129 5.73 12.22 41.58
CA TYR A 129 7.03 11.58 41.62
C TYR A 129 7.39 11.21 43.06
N ILE A 130 7.85 9.98 43.25
CA ILE A 130 8.27 9.45 44.53
C ILE A 130 9.79 9.46 44.59
N LEU A 131 10.34 10.27 45.48
CA LEU A 131 11.77 10.39 45.72
C LEU A 131 12.12 9.97 47.14
N LEU A 132 13.35 9.49 47.30
CA LEU A 132 13.90 9.09 48.57
C LEU A 132 15.07 10.00 48.94
N LYS A 133 15.04 10.62 50.12
CA LYS A 133 16.06 11.58 50.56
C LYS A 133 16.72 11.15 51.85
N TYR A 134 18.04 11.31 51.92
CA TYR A 134 18.79 11.08 53.15
C TYR A 134 18.36 12.08 54.23
N TYR A 135 18.21 11.58 55.46
CA TYR A 135 17.85 12.40 56.61
C TYR A 135 18.55 11.90 57.88
N SER A 136 19.03 12.83 58.70
CA SER A 136 19.67 12.50 59.97
C SER A 136 19.05 13.26 61.13
N ARG A 137 18.80 12.55 62.23
CA ARG A 137 18.25 13.12 63.47
C ARG A 137 18.99 12.66 64.71
N GLY A 138 18.98 13.50 65.73
CA GLY A 138 19.55 13.15 67.03
C GLY A 138 18.69 12.10 67.73
N VAL A 139 19.29 11.08 68.34
CA VAL A 139 18.57 10.10 69.17
C VAL A 139 19.29 9.91 70.49
N LYS A 140 18.56 9.39 71.49
CA LYS A 140 19.03 9.25 72.88
C LYS A 140 19.42 10.61 73.48
N PRO A 141 18.43 11.44 73.86
CA PRO A 141 18.70 12.71 74.51
C PRO A 141 19.52 12.50 75.79
N VAL A 142 20.51 13.35 76.01
CA VAL A 142 21.38 13.32 77.19
C VAL A 142 21.54 14.74 77.76
N PRO A 143 21.65 14.89 79.09
CA PRO A 143 21.92 16.19 79.70
C PRO A 143 23.32 16.70 79.33
N ASN A 144 23.44 17.98 78.97
CA ASN A 144 24.74 18.65 78.83
C ASN A 144 25.09 19.35 80.16
N ILE A 145 26.04 18.79 80.91
CA ILE A 145 26.39 19.25 82.26
C ILE A 145 27.13 20.61 82.24
N MET A 146 27.66 21.04 81.09
CA MET A 146 28.50 22.23 80.95
C MET A 146 27.75 23.47 80.44
N GLU A 147 26.48 23.36 80.01
CA GLU A 147 25.67 24.49 79.53
C GLU A 147 24.75 25.03 80.64
N THR A 148 25.01 26.24 81.12
CA THR A 148 24.28 26.89 82.22
C THR A 148 23.10 27.76 81.76
N SER A 149 22.48 27.50 80.61
CA SER A 149 21.23 28.16 80.20
C SER A 149 20.03 27.35 80.70
N GLY A 150 19.48 27.78 81.84
CA GLY A 150 18.43 27.07 82.58
C GLY A 150 17.03 27.13 82.00
N CYS A 151 16.78 26.61 80.79
CA CYS A 151 15.44 26.27 80.31
C CYS A 151 15.48 25.04 79.38
N GLU A 152 14.76 23.97 79.78
CA GLU A 152 14.56 22.64 79.17
C GLU A 152 15.68 21.57 79.39
N GLU A 153 15.35 20.47 80.09
CA GLU A 153 16.24 19.36 80.51
C GLU A 153 16.76 18.45 79.37
N ILE A 154 16.53 18.83 78.10
CA ILE A 154 17.00 18.09 76.92
C ILE A 154 17.80 19.07 76.05
N CYS A 155 19.12 19.05 76.19
CA CYS A 155 19.98 20.02 75.47
C CYS A 155 20.80 19.39 74.34
N CYS A 156 21.06 18.08 74.36
CA CYS A 156 21.92 17.40 73.38
C CYS A 156 21.47 15.96 73.11
N TYR A 157 21.85 15.42 71.94
CA TYR A 157 21.60 14.03 71.55
C TYR A 157 22.90 13.22 71.59
N GLY A 158 22.87 12.07 72.28
CA GLY A 158 24.05 11.22 72.45
C GLY A 158 24.41 10.39 71.20
N ARG A 159 23.50 10.30 70.22
CA ARG A 159 23.71 9.59 68.95
C ARG A 159 23.03 10.31 67.80
N ILE A 160 23.50 10.08 66.59
CA ILE A 160 22.83 10.47 65.35
C ILE A 160 22.31 9.20 64.69
N LEU A 161 21.04 9.20 64.31
CA LEU A 161 20.43 8.15 63.51
C LEU A 161 20.36 8.64 62.06
N GLU A 162 21.02 7.91 61.17
CA GLU A 162 20.86 8.05 59.73
C GLU A 162 19.57 7.33 59.31
N SER A 163 18.75 8.01 58.51
CA SER A 163 17.39 7.64 58.14
C SER A 163 17.07 8.20 56.76
N TYR A 164 15.82 8.11 56.35
CA TYR A 164 15.31 8.65 55.10
C TYR A 164 14.01 9.42 55.30
N LYS A 165 13.73 10.33 54.36
CA LYS A 165 12.41 10.93 54.13
C LYS A 165 11.91 10.49 52.76
N ILE A 166 10.59 10.39 52.63
CA ILE A 166 9.96 10.20 51.32
C ILE A 166 9.48 11.57 50.85
N GLU A 167 9.98 12.01 49.69
CA GLU A 167 9.58 13.26 49.04
C GLU A 167 8.57 12.95 47.93
N ILE A 168 7.43 13.65 47.95
CA ILE A 168 6.43 13.58 46.89
C ILE A 168 6.41 14.92 46.15
N LYS A 169 6.72 14.90 44.85
CA LYS A 169 6.72 16.12 44.02
C LYS A 169 5.69 16.00 42.89
N SER A 170 4.96 17.08 42.61
CA SER A 170 4.03 17.17 41.46
C SER A 170 4.76 17.49 40.14
N GLU A 171 5.91 18.16 40.23
CA GLU A 171 6.78 18.48 39.09
C GLU A 171 8.24 18.24 39.48
N LEU A 172 9.02 17.71 38.54
CA LEU A 172 10.48 17.61 38.70
C LEU A 172 11.10 18.93 38.23
N SER A 173 11.57 19.78 39.15
CA SER A 173 12.46 20.88 38.79
C SER A 173 13.80 20.29 38.34
N GLU A 174 14.24 20.59 37.10
CA GLU A 174 15.50 20.14 36.47
C GLU A 174 16.05 18.85 37.08
N SER A 175 15.68 17.73 36.47
CA SER A 175 16.12 16.40 36.83
C SER A 175 17.64 16.39 37.14
N PRO A 176 18.10 15.63 38.16
CA PRO A 176 19.53 15.33 38.34
C PRO A 176 20.11 14.47 37.19
N SER A 177 19.54 14.57 35.98
CA SER A 177 19.74 13.69 34.83
C SER A 177 20.59 14.30 33.73
N ASP A 178 21.36 15.35 33.97
CA ASP A 178 22.47 15.69 33.09
C ASP A 178 23.72 14.84 33.45
N THR A 179 23.53 13.52 33.59
CA THR A 179 24.55 12.65 33.03
C THR A 179 24.33 12.74 31.53
N PRO A 180 25.24 13.32 30.74
CA PRO A 180 25.03 13.43 29.31
C PRO A 180 24.68 12.05 28.80
N GLU A 181 23.55 11.94 28.07
CA GLU A 181 23.19 10.77 27.26
C GLU A 181 24.18 10.62 26.09
N ALA A 182 25.47 10.83 26.36
CA ALA A 182 26.54 10.58 25.44
C ALA A 182 26.48 9.08 25.14
N LYS A 183 26.11 8.76 23.90
CA LYS A 183 26.38 7.47 23.31
C LYS A 183 27.87 7.18 23.52
N ILE A 184 28.16 6.37 24.54
CA ILE A 184 29.51 5.94 24.93
C ILE A 184 30.32 5.45 23.71
N CYS A 185 29.62 4.93 22.69
CA CYS A 185 30.20 4.38 21.47
C CYS A 185 30.75 5.41 20.46
N GLU A 186 30.31 6.67 20.48
CA GLU A 186 30.68 7.62 19.42
C GLU A 186 31.99 8.38 19.72
N ASP A 187 32.35 8.62 21.00
CA ASP A 187 33.65 9.22 21.35
C ASP A 187 34.03 9.06 22.85
N TRP A 188 34.63 7.92 23.19
CA TRP A 188 35.06 7.57 24.56
C TRP A 188 36.01 8.62 25.18
N ASN A 189 36.91 9.17 24.37
CA ASN A 189 37.91 10.13 24.85
C ASN A 189 37.28 11.48 25.20
N LYS A 190 36.24 11.90 24.46
CA LYS A 190 35.49 13.11 24.75
C LYS A 190 34.63 12.94 26.02
N PHE A 191 34.02 11.78 26.20
CA PHE A 191 33.27 11.45 27.42
C PHE A 191 34.14 11.50 28.68
N ILE A 192 35.36 10.94 28.64
CA ILE A 192 36.31 11.01 29.77
C ILE A 192 36.79 12.44 30.01
N ALA A 193 37.00 13.24 28.95
CA ALA A 193 37.48 14.61 29.06
C ALA A 193 36.44 15.57 29.66
N ASP A 194 35.14 15.32 29.41
CA ASP A 194 34.02 16.13 29.90
C ASP A 194 33.48 15.64 31.27
N LEU A 195 34.15 14.68 31.91
CA LEU A 195 33.75 14.11 33.21
C LEU A 195 34.08 15.08 34.36
N ASP A 196 33.41 16.23 34.38
CA ASP A 196 33.54 17.24 35.42
C ASP A 196 32.94 16.74 36.76
N CYS A 197 33.55 17.14 37.87
CA CYS A 197 32.99 16.90 39.20
C CYS A 197 31.77 17.83 39.43
N TYR A 198 30.59 17.38 39.00
CA TYR A 198 29.32 18.11 39.02
C TYR A 198 28.94 18.72 40.39
N GLU A 199 28.27 19.89 40.37
CA GLU A 199 27.57 20.44 41.54
C GLU A 199 26.17 19.87 41.62
N PHE A 200 25.90 19.11 42.69
CA PHE A 200 24.60 18.48 42.87
C PHE A 200 23.69 19.36 43.72
N LYS A 201 22.59 19.87 43.13
CA LYS A 201 21.67 20.82 43.77
C LYS A 201 20.40 20.22 44.37
N ASP A 202 20.18 18.92 44.26
CA ASP A 202 19.11 18.22 44.99
C ASP A 202 19.45 16.71 45.09
N CYS A 203 19.69 16.20 46.31
CA CYS A 203 20.17 14.81 46.51
C CYS A 203 19.10 13.84 46.98
N SER A 204 17.98 13.86 46.27
CA SER A 204 16.93 12.85 46.35
C SER A 204 17.06 11.82 45.22
N VAL A 205 16.78 10.56 45.51
CA VAL A 205 16.82 9.46 44.55
C VAL A 205 15.42 9.18 44.03
N LEU A 206 15.20 9.36 42.73
CA LEU A 206 13.92 9.09 42.09
C LEU A 206 13.64 7.58 42.03
N LEU A 207 12.47 7.17 42.53
CA LEU A 207 12.06 5.77 42.54
C LEU A 207 10.98 5.48 41.50
N ALA A 208 9.92 6.28 41.44
CA ALA A 208 8.80 6.00 40.56
C ALA A 208 8.01 7.25 40.20
N LYS A 209 7.29 7.14 39.08
CA LYS A 209 6.23 8.06 38.69
C LYS A 209 4.89 7.36 38.92
N VAL A 210 4.02 7.97 39.71
CA VAL A 210 2.73 7.41 40.11
C VAL A 210 1.62 8.26 39.51
N LYS A 211 0.72 7.63 38.76
CA LYS A 211 -0.43 8.30 38.16
C LYS A 211 -1.65 8.14 39.07
N LEU A 212 -2.19 9.26 39.53
CA LEU A 212 -3.37 9.35 40.38
C LEU A 212 -4.61 9.71 39.55
N SER A 213 -5.74 9.09 39.88
CA SER A 213 -7.07 9.52 39.44
C SER A 213 -8.10 9.40 40.56
N ASP A 214 -8.82 10.48 40.83
CA ASP A 214 -9.72 10.62 41.99
C ASP A 214 -9.07 10.15 43.33
N GLY A 215 -7.79 10.47 43.52
CA GLY A 215 -7.00 10.07 44.70
C GLY A 215 -6.59 8.59 44.75
N LYS A 216 -6.80 7.83 43.67
CA LYS A 216 -6.40 6.42 43.54
C LYS A 216 -5.22 6.24 42.59
N VAL A 217 -4.36 5.28 42.93
CA VAL A 217 -3.20 4.86 42.13
C VAL A 217 -3.69 4.02 40.94
N VAL A 218 -3.56 4.60 39.75
CA VAL A 218 -3.94 3.95 38.48
C VAL A 218 -2.75 3.19 37.89
N HIS A 219 -1.57 3.81 37.93
CA HIS A 219 -0.35 3.26 37.33
C HIS A 219 0.89 3.68 38.13
N VAL A 220 1.87 2.79 38.19
CA VAL A 220 3.19 3.05 38.76
C VAL A 220 4.21 2.71 37.69
N GLU A 221 4.95 3.71 37.25
CA GLU A 221 6.05 3.60 36.30
C GLU A 221 7.36 3.59 37.07
N ASP A 222 8.19 2.57 36.80
CA ASP A 222 9.49 2.39 37.45
C ASP A 222 10.51 3.37 36.86
N MET A 223 11.00 4.27 37.69
CA MET A 223 11.95 5.33 37.32
C MET A 223 13.32 5.12 37.96
N ARG A 224 13.57 3.94 38.55
CA ARG A 224 14.80 3.66 39.29
C ARG A 224 16.00 3.61 38.35
N LYS A 225 16.95 4.52 38.55
CA LYS A 225 18.28 4.42 37.96
C LYS A 225 19.14 3.53 38.85
N HIS A 226 19.60 2.39 38.33
CA HIS A 226 20.45 1.48 39.10
C HIS A 226 21.91 1.93 39.09
N VAL A 227 22.58 1.74 40.24
CA VAL A 227 24.03 1.81 40.35
C VAL A 227 24.63 0.53 39.76
N TYR A 228 25.45 0.66 38.72
CA TYR A 228 26.09 -0.49 38.10
C TYR A 228 27.35 -0.88 38.89
N SER A 229 27.33 -2.05 39.52
CA SER A 229 28.54 -2.64 40.10
C SER A 229 29.34 -3.39 39.02
N ASN A 230 30.64 -3.61 39.24
CA ASN A 230 31.47 -4.42 38.35
C ASN A 230 30.88 -5.81 38.08
N PHE A 231 30.18 -6.39 39.06
CA PHE A 231 29.50 -7.67 38.91
C PHE A 231 28.31 -7.58 37.95
N VAL A 232 27.45 -6.57 38.10
CA VAL A 232 26.30 -6.36 37.20
C VAL A 232 26.76 -6.04 35.77
N LEU A 233 27.84 -5.28 35.62
CA LEU A 233 28.46 -5.02 34.32
C LEU A 233 29.04 -6.29 33.67
N TYR A 234 29.64 -7.17 34.48
CA TYR A 234 30.14 -8.46 34.01
C TYR A 234 29.01 -9.36 33.49
N GLU A 235 27.95 -9.55 34.29
CA GLU A 235 26.77 -10.34 33.89
C GLU A 235 26.11 -9.78 32.62
N PHE A 236 26.01 -8.45 32.51
CA PHE A 236 25.49 -7.80 31.31
C PHE A 236 26.39 -8.04 30.08
N ALA A 237 27.72 -8.00 30.25
CA ALA A 237 28.67 -8.27 29.18
C ALA A 237 28.67 -9.74 28.75
N GLU A 238 28.47 -10.69 29.67
CA GLU A 238 28.29 -12.11 29.34
C GLU A 238 26.99 -12.34 28.58
N CYS A 239 25.87 -11.73 29.01
CA CYS A 239 24.59 -11.82 28.29
C CYS A 239 24.69 -11.27 26.86
N LEU A 240 25.40 -10.15 26.66
CA LEU A 240 25.67 -9.61 25.33
C LEU A 240 26.58 -10.51 24.49
N ARG A 241 27.54 -11.20 25.11
CA ARG A 241 28.41 -12.15 24.40
C ARG A 241 27.60 -13.30 23.81
N GLU A 242 26.68 -13.88 24.58
CA GLU A 242 25.80 -14.96 24.11
C GLU A 242 24.95 -14.53 22.92
N GLU A 243 24.39 -13.31 22.94
CA GLU A 243 23.64 -12.77 21.80
C GLU A 243 24.51 -12.57 20.56
N ILE A 244 25.76 -12.14 20.73
CA ILE A 244 26.70 -11.94 19.61
C ILE A 244 27.10 -13.29 18.99
N GLU A 245 27.36 -14.32 19.80
CA GLU A 245 27.74 -15.65 19.31
C GLU A 245 26.66 -16.24 18.38
N VAL A 246 25.37 -16.09 18.74
CA VAL A 246 24.26 -16.54 17.88
C VAL A 246 24.26 -15.84 16.53
N VAL A 247 24.52 -14.52 16.51
CA VAL A 247 24.58 -13.73 15.27
C VAL A 247 25.77 -14.14 14.41
N GLU A 248 26.92 -14.43 15.02
CA GLU A 248 28.11 -14.91 14.30
C GLU A 248 27.87 -16.26 13.61
N GLU A 249 27.18 -17.20 14.27
CA GLU A 249 26.81 -18.49 13.67
C GLU A 249 25.88 -18.34 12.45
N GLU A 250 24.90 -17.44 12.51
CA GLU A 250 24.01 -17.17 11.37
C GLU A 250 24.76 -16.52 10.21
N LEU A 251 25.68 -15.59 10.49
CA LEU A 251 26.52 -14.97 9.47
C LEU A 251 27.44 -15.99 8.77
N GLU A 252 27.96 -16.98 9.48
CA GLU A 252 28.80 -18.01 8.87
C GLU A 252 28.01 -18.92 7.93
N LYS A 253 26.76 -19.29 8.30
CA LYS A 253 25.86 -20.06 7.42
C LYS A 253 25.57 -19.31 6.12
N LEU A 254 25.20 -18.03 6.22
CA LEU A 254 24.94 -17.19 5.05
C LEU A 254 26.18 -17.04 4.16
N ARG A 255 27.38 -16.90 4.75
CA ARG A 255 28.62 -16.86 3.97
C ARG A 255 28.84 -18.12 3.14
N LYS A 256 28.56 -19.31 3.68
CA LYS A 256 28.69 -20.58 2.97
C LYS A 256 27.70 -20.67 1.79
N GLU A 257 26.45 -20.26 1.98
CA GLU A 257 25.46 -20.24 0.90
C GLU A 257 25.88 -19.31 -0.25
N VAL A 258 26.43 -18.13 0.09
CA VAL A 258 26.92 -17.18 -0.92
C VAL A 258 28.11 -17.75 -1.69
N THR A 259 29.03 -18.47 -1.03
CA THR A 259 30.15 -19.13 -1.73
C THR A 259 29.65 -20.24 -2.67
N ASP A 260 28.71 -21.07 -2.22
CA ASP A 260 28.15 -22.16 -3.02
C ASP A 260 27.41 -21.63 -4.27
N LEU A 261 26.66 -20.54 -4.12
CA LEU A 261 26.02 -19.84 -5.24
C LEU A 261 27.06 -19.25 -6.21
N GLY A 262 28.16 -18.70 -5.69
CA GLY A 262 29.27 -18.18 -6.50
C GLY A 262 29.92 -19.26 -7.36
N ASP A 263 30.19 -20.42 -6.79
CA ASP A 263 30.74 -21.58 -7.51
C ASP A 263 29.76 -22.13 -8.55
N GLY A 264 28.47 -22.22 -8.20
CA GLY A 264 27.40 -22.60 -9.11
C GLY A 264 27.29 -21.68 -10.33
N LEU A 265 27.38 -20.36 -10.13
CA LEU A 265 27.37 -19.37 -11.20
C LEU A 265 28.56 -19.54 -12.15
N LYS A 266 29.75 -19.85 -11.60
CA LYS A 266 30.95 -20.09 -12.39
C LYS A 266 30.81 -21.32 -13.29
N THR A 267 30.30 -22.42 -12.75
CA THR A 267 30.01 -23.63 -13.55
C THR A 267 28.98 -23.37 -14.65
N LEU A 268 27.91 -22.63 -14.34
CA LEU A 268 26.87 -22.28 -15.32
C LEU A 268 27.46 -21.43 -16.45
N LYS A 269 28.32 -20.47 -16.11
CA LYS A 269 28.98 -19.61 -17.10
C LYS A 269 29.84 -20.42 -18.07
N GLU A 270 30.65 -21.36 -17.57
CA GLU A 270 31.46 -22.24 -18.40
C GLU A 270 30.60 -23.12 -19.34
N GLU A 271 29.43 -23.57 -18.87
CA GLU A 271 28.50 -24.36 -19.71
C GLU A 271 27.85 -23.50 -20.80
N VAL A 272 27.48 -22.25 -20.48
CA VAL A 272 26.91 -21.31 -21.46
C VAL A 272 27.94 -20.95 -22.53
N GLU A 273 29.20 -20.68 -22.17
CA GLU A 273 30.27 -20.38 -23.12
C GLU A 273 30.49 -21.55 -24.10
N LYS A 274 30.55 -22.79 -23.58
CA LYS A 274 30.65 -23.99 -24.44
C LYS A 274 29.46 -24.16 -25.39
N ARG A 275 28.24 -23.87 -24.93
CA ARG A 275 27.05 -23.93 -25.79
C ARG A 275 27.07 -22.83 -26.86
N MET A 276 27.52 -21.63 -26.51
CA MET A 276 27.69 -20.53 -27.46
C MET A 276 28.68 -20.89 -28.57
N GLU A 277 29.86 -21.43 -28.23
CA GLU A 277 30.85 -21.87 -29.23
C GLU A 277 30.25 -22.90 -30.20
N LYS A 278 29.52 -23.89 -29.66
CA LYS A 278 28.85 -24.91 -30.50
C LYS A 278 27.80 -24.29 -31.44
N ILE A 279 27.01 -23.34 -30.95
CA ILE A 279 26.00 -22.64 -31.75
C ILE A 279 26.69 -21.79 -32.85
N GLU A 280 27.81 -21.13 -32.54
CA GLU A 280 28.56 -20.35 -33.52
C GLU A 280 29.13 -21.22 -34.65
N GLU A 281 29.63 -22.42 -34.33
CA GLU A 281 30.07 -23.39 -35.33
C GLU A 281 28.91 -23.87 -36.21
N GLU A 282 27.76 -24.21 -35.61
CA GLU A 282 26.55 -24.61 -36.35
C GLU A 282 26.03 -23.48 -37.25
N LEU A 283 26.02 -22.23 -36.75
CA LEU A 283 25.66 -21.05 -37.53
C LEU A 283 26.61 -20.82 -38.71
N LYS A 284 27.91 -21.07 -38.53
CA LYS A 284 28.89 -20.95 -39.62
C LYS A 284 28.63 -21.99 -40.71
N LYS A 285 28.28 -23.22 -40.33
CA LYS A 285 27.90 -24.28 -41.26
C LYS A 285 26.61 -23.93 -42.01
N LEU A 286 25.57 -23.50 -41.31
CA LEU A 286 24.30 -23.10 -41.90
C LEU A 286 24.44 -21.89 -42.83
N LYS A 287 25.28 -20.92 -42.50
CA LYS A 287 25.58 -19.77 -43.39
C LYS A 287 26.23 -20.21 -44.69
N LYS A 288 27.11 -21.22 -44.65
CA LYS A 288 27.72 -21.80 -45.84
C LYS A 288 26.67 -22.49 -46.72
N GLU A 289 25.85 -23.35 -46.12
CA GLU A 289 24.75 -24.04 -46.83
C GLU A 289 23.74 -23.05 -47.42
N LEU A 290 23.41 -21.96 -46.70
CA LEU A 290 22.57 -20.88 -47.19
C LEU A 290 23.20 -20.16 -48.40
N GLY A 291 24.52 -19.99 -48.42
CA GLY A 291 25.24 -19.42 -49.56
C GLY A 291 25.11 -20.28 -50.81
N GLU A 292 25.34 -21.59 -50.67
CA GLU A 292 25.19 -22.57 -51.75
C GLU A 292 23.73 -22.61 -52.27
N LEU A 293 22.75 -22.59 -51.35
CA LEU A 293 21.33 -22.52 -51.71
C LEU A 293 20.96 -21.21 -52.40
N ARG A 294 21.55 -20.07 -52.01
CA ARG A 294 21.31 -18.79 -52.69
C ARG A 294 21.82 -18.81 -54.12
N GLU A 295 23.02 -19.35 -54.35
CA GLU A 295 23.56 -19.50 -55.72
C GLU A 295 22.67 -20.43 -56.56
N ALA A 296 22.21 -21.54 -56.00
CA ALA A 296 21.25 -22.42 -56.67
C ALA A 296 19.92 -21.71 -56.96
N THR A 297 19.44 -20.89 -56.02
CA THR A 297 18.20 -20.12 -56.17
C THR A 297 18.32 -19.06 -57.26
N GLU A 298 19.46 -18.37 -57.38
CA GLU A 298 19.69 -17.40 -58.46
C GLU A 298 19.72 -18.08 -59.83
N LYS A 299 20.40 -19.24 -59.95
CA LYS A 299 20.35 -20.05 -61.18
C LYS A 299 18.92 -20.48 -61.53
N LEU A 300 18.17 -20.97 -60.54
CA LEU A 300 16.76 -21.34 -60.73
C LEU A 300 15.88 -20.12 -61.07
N LYS A 301 16.17 -18.92 -60.56
CA LYS A 301 15.44 -17.70 -60.93
C LYS A 301 15.68 -17.32 -62.39
N GLU A 302 16.91 -17.45 -62.88
CA GLU A 302 17.24 -17.22 -64.30
C GLU A 302 16.52 -18.23 -65.21
N GLU A 303 16.47 -19.51 -64.81
CA GLU A 303 15.68 -20.55 -65.48
C GLU A 303 14.17 -20.28 -65.39
N ILE A 304 13.67 -19.80 -64.26
CA ILE A 304 12.26 -19.44 -64.10
C ILE A 304 11.90 -18.20 -64.93
N GLU A 305 12.78 -17.21 -65.07
CA GLU A 305 12.52 -16.03 -65.92
C GLU A 305 12.51 -16.38 -67.41
N THR A 306 13.35 -17.33 -67.83
CA THR A 306 13.30 -17.87 -69.20
C THR A 306 12.04 -18.69 -69.43
N LEU A 307 11.70 -19.61 -68.52
CA LEU A 307 10.44 -20.37 -68.56
C LEU A 307 9.21 -19.48 -68.44
N LYS A 308 9.25 -18.38 -67.68
CA LYS A 308 8.16 -17.40 -67.60
C LYS A 308 7.95 -16.69 -68.92
N LYS A 309 9.00 -16.31 -69.65
CA LYS A 309 8.85 -15.74 -70.99
C LYS A 309 8.18 -16.73 -71.95
N GLU A 310 8.58 -18.00 -71.91
CA GLU A 310 7.95 -19.07 -72.69
C GLU A 310 6.50 -19.35 -72.25
N LEU A 311 6.24 -19.31 -70.94
CA LEU A 311 4.91 -19.46 -70.35
C LEU A 311 4.01 -18.26 -70.67
N GLU A 312 4.54 -17.05 -70.78
CA GLU A 312 3.77 -15.85 -71.12
C GLU A 312 3.38 -15.85 -72.61
N GLU A 313 4.21 -16.43 -73.49
CA GLU A 313 3.87 -16.72 -74.89
C GLU A 313 2.83 -17.85 -75.01
N LEU A 314 2.91 -18.89 -74.17
CA LEU A 314 1.90 -19.97 -74.11
C LEU A 314 0.59 -19.56 -73.43
N LYS A 315 0.61 -18.67 -72.43
CA LYS A 315 -0.59 -18.14 -71.76
C LYS A 315 -1.46 -17.31 -72.70
N LYS A 316 -0.85 -16.54 -73.61
CA LYS A 316 -1.56 -15.84 -74.68
C LYS A 316 -2.36 -16.78 -75.60
N ILE A 317 -2.01 -18.06 -75.65
CA ILE A 317 -2.67 -19.08 -76.48
C ILE A 317 -3.82 -19.78 -75.72
N ILE A 318 -3.82 -19.74 -74.37
CA ILE A 318 -4.69 -20.58 -73.53
C ILE A 318 -5.70 -19.78 -72.68
N GLU A 319 -5.57 -18.46 -72.52
CA GLU A 319 -6.53 -17.68 -71.72
C GLU A 319 -7.96 -17.82 -72.27
N LYS A 320 -8.76 -18.65 -71.58
CA LYS A 320 -10.20 -18.71 -71.78
C LYS A 320 -10.80 -17.36 -71.40
N ASP A 321 -11.56 -16.79 -72.31
CA ASP A 321 -12.33 -15.56 -72.09
C ASP A 321 -13.45 -15.81 -71.06
N LEU A 322 -13.14 -15.69 -69.77
CA LEU A 322 -14.06 -15.88 -68.65
C LEU A 322 -14.25 -14.56 -67.89
N PRO A 323 -15.46 -14.28 -67.35
CA PRO A 323 -15.68 -13.14 -66.46
C PRO A 323 -14.80 -13.24 -65.21
N LYS A 324 -14.19 -12.11 -64.81
CA LYS A 324 -13.30 -12.01 -63.64
C LYS A 324 -13.68 -10.81 -62.77
N ILE A 325 -13.45 -10.90 -61.46
CA ILE A 325 -13.49 -9.72 -60.58
C ILE A 325 -12.21 -8.93 -60.81
N SER A 326 -12.33 -7.69 -61.27
CA SER A 326 -11.20 -6.82 -61.56
C SER A 326 -10.82 -5.93 -60.38
N ARG A 327 -11.79 -5.55 -59.54
CA ARG A 327 -11.57 -4.67 -58.39
C ARG A 327 -12.58 -4.91 -57.29
N ILE A 328 -12.18 -4.68 -56.04
CA ILE A 328 -13.05 -4.64 -54.86
C ILE A 328 -12.85 -3.30 -54.12
N SER A 329 -13.86 -2.83 -53.39
CA SER A 329 -13.79 -1.56 -52.64
C SER A 329 -13.09 -1.64 -51.30
N TRP A 330 -12.74 -2.85 -50.85
CA TRP A 330 -11.99 -3.10 -49.62
C TRP A 330 -10.65 -3.75 -49.94
N GLU A 331 -9.76 -3.78 -48.95
CA GLU A 331 -8.46 -4.42 -49.06
C GLU A 331 -8.51 -5.80 -48.40
N HIS A 332 -8.09 -6.83 -49.14
CA HIS A 332 -8.08 -8.21 -48.65
C HIS A 332 -7.07 -8.40 -47.51
N ASN A 333 -7.46 -9.12 -46.47
CA ASN A 333 -6.66 -9.39 -45.28
C ASN A 333 -6.12 -8.13 -44.59
N LYS A 334 -6.81 -6.99 -44.75
CA LYS A 334 -6.46 -5.75 -44.04
C LYS A 334 -6.88 -5.85 -42.58
N GLU A 335 -5.97 -5.46 -41.70
CA GLU A 335 -6.23 -5.36 -40.27
C GLU A 335 -6.36 -3.89 -39.86
N TYR A 336 -7.52 -3.53 -39.37
CA TYR A 336 -7.81 -2.24 -38.76
C TYR A 336 -7.56 -2.36 -37.25
N GLY A 337 -6.72 -1.47 -36.71
CA GLY A 337 -6.57 -1.30 -35.27
C GLY A 337 -7.59 -0.32 -34.70
N LEU A 338 -7.42 0.05 -33.43
CA LEU A 338 -8.25 1.05 -32.74
C LEU A 338 -8.34 2.39 -33.51
N ASN A 339 -7.22 2.85 -34.08
CA ASN A 339 -7.16 4.08 -34.89
C ASN A 339 -7.85 3.95 -36.26
N GLY A 340 -8.04 2.73 -36.75
CA GLY A 340 -8.64 2.43 -38.04
C GLY A 340 -10.16 2.27 -37.98
N ILE A 341 -10.79 2.42 -36.81
CA ILE A 341 -12.23 2.19 -36.61
C ILE A 341 -13.09 3.01 -37.58
N ASP A 342 -12.75 4.28 -37.81
CA ASP A 342 -13.56 5.14 -38.70
C ASP A 342 -13.38 4.76 -40.17
N GLU A 343 -12.19 4.28 -40.56
CA GLU A 343 -11.95 3.73 -41.90
C GLU A 343 -12.71 2.42 -42.08
N PHE A 344 -12.64 1.51 -41.10
CA PHE A 344 -13.40 0.26 -41.08
C PHE A 344 -14.90 0.52 -41.22
N ARG A 345 -15.45 1.48 -40.45
CA ARG A 345 -16.85 1.91 -40.57
C ARG A 345 -17.18 2.42 -41.96
N LYS A 346 -16.30 3.23 -42.55
CA LYS A 346 -16.50 3.78 -43.89
C LYS A 346 -16.58 2.67 -44.94
N VAL A 347 -15.74 1.65 -44.84
CA VAL A 347 -15.77 0.47 -45.71
C VAL A 347 -17.07 -0.32 -45.51
N CYS A 348 -17.50 -0.52 -44.26
CA CYS A 348 -18.71 -1.29 -43.96
C CYS A 348 -20.03 -0.63 -44.40
N ARG A 349 -20.01 0.66 -44.79
CA ARG A 349 -21.22 1.34 -45.29
C ARG A 349 -21.65 0.79 -46.65
N GLU A 350 -20.69 0.47 -47.50
CA GLU A 350 -20.95 0.09 -48.88
C GLU A 350 -19.80 -0.73 -49.46
N PHE A 351 -20.14 -1.94 -49.88
CA PHE A 351 -19.24 -2.85 -50.55
C PHE A 351 -19.51 -2.81 -52.05
N LYS A 352 -18.43 -2.82 -52.84
CA LYS A 352 -18.48 -2.85 -54.30
C LYS A 352 -17.55 -3.91 -54.83
N ILE A 353 -18.08 -4.75 -55.71
CA ILE A 353 -17.34 -5.70 -56.53
C ILE A 353 -17.46 -5.22 -57.97
N THR A 354 -16.32 -4.96 -58.62
CA THR A 354 -16.24 -4.59 -60.04
C THR A 354 -15.73 -5.78 -60.83
N PHE A 355 -16.43 -6.12 -61.91
CA PHE A 355 -16.08 -7.17 -62.86
C PHE A 355 -15.37 -6.57 -64.07
N ASP A 356 -14.60 -7.38 -64.79
CA ASP A 356 -13.93 -6.97 -66.03
C ASP A 356 -14.91 -6.73 -67.20
N ARG A 357 -16.18 -7.16 -67.04
CA ARG A 357 -17.26 -7.06 -68.02
C ARG A 357 -18.64 -6.96 -67.36
N ALA A 358 -19.69 -6.80 -68.16
CA ALA A 358 -21.09 -6.82 -67.70
C ALA A 358 -21.51 -8.21 -67.20
N MET A 359 -22.21 -8.26 -66.06
CA MET A 359 -22.70 -9.49 -65.43
C MET A 359 -24.24 -9.57 -65.44
N ASP A 360 -24.80 -10.78 -65.44
CA ASP A 360 -26.23 -10.97 -65.22
C ASP A 360 -26.56 -10.80 -63.73
N LYS A 361 -27.07 -9.63 -63.38
CA LYS A 361 -27.41 -9.26 -62.00
C LYS A 361 -28.46 -10.15 -61.36
N SER A 362 -29.31 -10.83 -62.14
CA SER A 362 -30.31 -11.75 -61.58
C SER A 362 -29.67 -12.96 -60.87
N THR A 363 -28.44 -13.30 -61.27
CA THR A 363 -27.65 -14.39 -60.71
C THR A 363 -26.91 -13.99 -59.42
N ILE A 364 -26.86 -12.70 -59.09
CA ILE A 364 -26.18 -12.16 -57.90
C ILE A 364 -27.24 -11.75 -56.88
N ASN A 365 -27.45 -12.61 -55.88
CA ASN A 365 -28.49 -12.46 -54.86
C ASN A 365 -28.01 -13.03 -53.52
N HIS A 366 -28.85 -13.01 -52.48
CA HIS A 366 -28.51 -13.47 -51.12
C HIS A 366 -28.08 -14.96 -51.03
N LYS A 367 -28.27 -15.77 -52.08
CA LYS A 367 -27.80 -17.16 -52.11
C LYS A 367 -26.39 -17.31 -52.69
N THR A 368 -26.01 -16.40 -53.58
CA THR A 368 -24.73 -16.42 -54.31
C THR A 368 -23.72 -15.46 -53.73
N LEU A 369 -24.16 -14.35 -53.12
CA LEU A 369 -23.35 -13.41 -52.36
C LEU A 369 -23.76 -13.45 -50.88
N SER A 370 -22.79 -13.59 -49.98
CA SER A 370 -23.02 -13.53 -48.54
C SER A 370 -21.96 -12.67 -47.82
N LEU A 371 -22.39 -12.10 -46.70
CA LEU A 371 -21.54 -11.36 -45.77
C LEU A 371 -21.64 -12.02 -44.40
N THR A 372 -20.53 -12.56 -43.91
CA THR A 372 -20.49 -13.23 -42.61
C THR A 372 -19.73 -12.39 -41.60
N TYR A 373 -20.34 -12.19 -40.44
CA TYR A 373 -19.72 -11.58 -39.26
C TYR A 373 -19.16 -12.67 -38.37
N VAL A 374 -17.89 -12.55 -38.00
CA VAL A 374 -17.22 -13.43 -37.02
C VAL A 374 -16.64 -12.55 -35.91
N ARG A 375 -17.05 -12.81 -34.67
CA ARG A 375 -16.43 -12.25 -33.48
C ARG A 375 -15.55 -13.29 -32.83
N TYR A 376 -14.32 -12.92 -32.49
CA TYR A 376 -13.36 -13.81 -31.86
C TYR A 376 -12.56 -13.09 -30.77
N GLU A 377 -12.12 -13.84 -29.77
CA GLU A 377 -11.06 -13.40 -28.85
C GLU A 377 -9.72 -13.79 -29.42
N PHE A 378 -8.68 -12.99 -29.18
CA PHE A 378 -7.32 -13.35 -29.56
C PHE A 378 -6.31 -13.12 -28.46
N GLU A 379 -5.35 -14.03 -28.35
CA GLU A 379 -4.21 -13.93 -27.44
C GLU A 379 -2.92 -14.13 -28.23
N SER A 380 -1.90 -13.31 -27.94
CA SER A 380 -0.55 -13.52 -28.44
C SER A 380 0.22 -14.39 -27.44
N GLY A 381 0.46 -15.66 -27.77
CA GLY A 381 1.27 -16.57 -26.97
C GLY A 381 2.63 -16.86 -27.62
N GLU A 382 3.53 -17.48 -26.85
CA GLU A 382 4.87 -17.90 -27.32
C GLU A 382 4.84 -18.89 -28.50
N LEU A 383 3.70 -19.58 -28.70
CA LEU A 383 3.48 -20.56 -29.76
C LEU A 383 2.66 -20.02 -30.95
N GLY A 384 2.36 -18.71 -30.98
CA GLY A 384 1.59 -18.05 -32.05
C GLY A 384 0.27 -17.44 -31.58
N TYR A 385 -0.50 -16.91 -32.54
CA TYR A 385 -1.81 -16.31 -32.30
C TYR A 385 -2.88 -17.38 -32.13
N VAL A 386 -3.59 -17.36 -31.00
CA VAL A 386 -4.77 -18.21 -30.79
C VAL A 386 -6.02 -17.36 -31.00
N GLU A 387 -6.86 -17.73 -31.97
CA GLU A 387 -8.18 -17.14 -32.20
C GLU A 387 -9.26 -18.07 -31.64
N LYS A 388 -10.08 -17.57 -30.72
CA LYS A 388 -11.25 -18.26 -30.19
C LYS A 388 -12.52 -17.60 -30.71
N ILE A 389 -13.20 -18.25 -31.65
CA ILE A 389 -14.47 -17.77 -32.19
C ILE A 389 -15.52 -17.76 -31.08
N ILE A 390 -16.10 -16.59 -30.82
CA ILE A 390 -17.19 -16.39 -29.85
C ILE A 390 -18.53 -16.54 -30.55
N GLU A 391 -18.66 -15.91 -31.72
CA GLU A 391 -19.91 -15.82 -32.45
C GLU A 391 -19.64 -15.76 -33.94
N LYS A 392 -20.48 -16.43 -34.72
CA LYS A 392 -20.47 -16.37 -36.18
C LYS A 392 -21.92 -16.30 -36.67
N ARG A 393 -22.26 -15.31 -37.48
CA ARG A 393 -23.60 -15.11 -38.04
C ARG A 393 -23.55 -14.49 -39.43
N GLU A 394 -24.57 -14.79 -40.22
CA GLU A 394 -24.76 -14.18 -41.54
C GLU A 394 -25.42 -12.81 -41.38
N VAL A 395 -24.91 -11.81 -42.09
CA VAL A 395 -25.41 -10.43 -42.06
C VAL A 395 -26.30 -10.21 -43.30
N PRO A 396 -27.53 -9.70 -43.14
CA PRO A 396 -28.37 -9.34 -44.26
C PRO A 396 -27.65 -8.37 -45.20
N ILE A 397 -27.80 -8.58 -46.51
CA ILE A 397 -27.24 -7.69 -47.54
C ILE A 397 -28.37 -7.07 -48.35
N TYR A 398 -28.25 -5.78 -48.61
CA TYR A 398 -29.17 -4.97 -49.40
C TYR A 398 -28.45 -4.46 -50.63
N PHE A 399 -28.95 -4.85 -51.80
CA PHE A 399 -28.39 -4.43 -53.08
C PHE A 399 -28.81 -3.00 -53.42
N LYS A 400 -27.90 -2.25 -54.05
CA LYS A 400 -28.15 -0.91 -54.60
C LYS A 400 -28.02 -0.92 -56.11
N ASP A 401 -28.64 0.06 -56.75
CA ASP A 401 -28.44 0.30 -58.18
C ASP A 401 -26.96 0.58 -58.47
N SER A 402 -26.47 -0.05 -59.53
CA SER A 402 -25.07 0.00 -59.95
C SER A 402 -24.94 -0.19 -61.46
N PRO A 403 -23.78 0.11 -62.07
CA PRO A 403 -23.48 -0.28 -63.44
C PRO A 403 -23.58 -1.80 -63.69
N GLU A 404 -23.69 -2.23 -64.95
CA GLU A 404 -23.83 -3.65 -65.32
C GLU A 404 -22.61 -4.50 -64.94
N ASN A 405 -21.42 -3.90 -64.86
CA ASN A 405 -20.18 -4.55 -64.47
C ASN A 405 -19.85 -4.37 -62.97
N GLU A 406 -20.79 -3.86 -62.16
CA GLU A 406 -20.57 -3.66 -60.73
C GLU A 406 -21.74 -4.20 -59.92
N VAL A 407 -21.43 -4.73 -58.73
CA VAL A 407 -22.43 -5.02 -57.70
C VAL A 407 -22.10 -4.21 -56.47
N VAL A 408 -23.08 -3.43 -56.03
CA VAL A 408 -23.00 -2.59 -54.84
C VAL A 408 -23.99 -3.12 -53.82
N PHE A 409 -23.52 -3.38 -52.60
CA PHE A 409 -24.34 -3.91 -51.52
C PHE A 409 -23.94 -3.32 -50.18
N SER A 410 -24.88 -3.32 -49.22
CA SER A 410 -24.69 -2.76 -47.90
C SER A 410 -25.35 -3.66 -46.85
N PRO A 411 -24.82 -3.73 -45.62
CA PRO A 411 -25.49 -4.39 -44.51
C PRO A 411 -26.68 -3.59 -43.94
N VAL A 412 -27.02 -2.44 -44.53
CA VAL A 412 -28.08 -1.54 -44.07
C VAL A 412 -29.08 -1.26 -45.19
N GLU A 413 -30.38 -1.36 -44.87
CA GLU A 413 -31.46 -1.08 -45.81
C GLU A 413 -31.64 0.43 -46.05
N THR A 414 -31.44 0.88 -47.29
CA THR A 414 -31.57 2.29 -47.68
C THR A 414 -33.03 2.76 -47.89
N SER A 415 -34.02 1.87 -47.77
CA SER A 415 -35.45 2.15 -48.02
C SER A 415 -36.16 2.88 -46.86
N MET A 416 -35.53 2.95 -45.68
CA MET A 416 -35.99 3.80 -44.58
C MET A 416 -35.57 5.24 -44.87
N ALA A 417 -36.49 6.01 -45.45
CA ALA A 417 -36.33 7.43 -45.72
C ALA A 417 -35.81 8.21 -44.49
N ALA A 418 -34.53 8.59 -44.53
CA ALA A 418 -34.02 9.93 -44.24
C ALA A 418 -34.61 10.73 -43.04
N THR A 419 -35.00 10.13 -41.91
CA THR A 419 -35.52 10.92 -40.78
C THR A 419 -34.96 10.62 -39.39
N THR A 420 -34.04 9.68 -39.20
CA THR A 420 -33.22 9.67 -37.98
C THR A 420 -31.95 8.86 -38.20
N THR A 421 -30.79 9.47 -37.91
CA THR A 421 -29.47 8.82 -37.80
C THR A 421 -29.49 7.55 -36.91
N THR A 422 -30.51 7.45 -36.06
CA THR A 422 -30.79 6.41 -35.07
C THR A 422 -31.10 5.03 -35.66
N THR A 423 -31.86 4.92 -36.75
CA THR A 423 -32.29 3.60 -37.27
C THR A 423 -31.13 2.85 -37.95
N VAL A 424 -30.31 3.57 -38.72
CA VAL A 424 -29.08 3.04 -39.34
C VAL A 424 -28.06 2.62 -38.29
N THR A 425 -27.88 3.43 -37.24
CA THR A 425 -26.99 3.08 -36.14
C THR A 425 -27.48 1.88 -35.34
N THR A 426 -28.79 1.70 -35.21
CA THR A 426 -29.40 0.56 -34.52
C THR A 426 -29.17 -0.76 -35.28
N ALA A 427 -29.43 -0.82 -36.58
CA ALA A 427 -29.19 -2.04 -37.38
C ALA A 427 -27.69 -2.43 -37.41
N VAL A 428 -26.81 -1.44 -37.56
CA VAL A 428 -25.35 -1.65 -37.49
C VAL A 428 -24.91 -2.13 -36.10
N ALA A 429 -25.56 -1.65 -35.03
CA ALA A 429 -25.34 -2.12 -33.68
C ALA A 429 -25.86 -3.54 -33.43
N GLU A 430 -27.08 -3.87 -33.91
CA GLU A 430 -27.69 -5.20 -33.81
C GLU A 430 -26.81 -6.27 -34.48
N HIS A 431 -26.22 -5.93 -35.63
CA HIS A 431 -25.29 -6.80 -36.37
C HIS A 431 -23.84 -6.67 -35.89
N GLY A 432 -23.56 -5.93 -34.82
CA GLY A 432 -22.26 -5.89 -34.16
C GLY A 432 -21.15 -5.20 -34.98
N LEU A 433 -21.56 -4.46 -36.01
CA LEU A 433 -20.72 -3.65 -36.90
C LEU A 433 -20.51 -2.23 -36.35
N SER A 434 -21.15 -1.89 -35.24
CA SER A 434 -20.92 -0.62 -34.55
C SER A 434 -19.61 -0.66 -33.77
N ALA A 435 -18.79 0.37 -33.92
CA ALA A 435 -17.58 0.46 -33.11
C ALA A 435 -17.84 0.69 -31.62
N SER A 436 -18.98 1.28 -31.23
CA SER A 436 -19.36 1.33 -29.81
C SER A 436 -19.65 -0.06 -29.27
N TYR A 437 -20.25 -0.94 -30.08
CA TYR A 437 -20.50 -2.33 -29.72
C TYR A 437 -19.20 -3.14 -29.64
N ALA A 438 -18.31 -2.98 -30.61
CA ALA A 438 -16.98 -3.61 -30.60
C ALA A 438 -16.16 -3.19 -29.38
N LEU A 439 -16.11 -1.89 -29.08
CA LEU A 439 -15.44 -1.33 -27.90
C LEU A 439 -16.11 -1.76 -26.60
N SER A 440 -17.44 -1.76 -26.54
CA SER A 440 -18.22 -2.24 -25.40
C SER A 440 -17.84 -3.67 -25.05
N ASN A 441 -17.80 -4.57 -26.04
CA ASN A 441 -17.41 -5.96 -25.83
C ASN A 441 -15.96 -6.07 -25.32
N ALA A 442 -15.02 -5.32 -25.90
CA ALA A 442 -13.63 -5.32 -25.46
C ALA A 442 -13.49 -4.81 -24.01
N ILE A 443 -14.24 -3.77 -23.65
CA ILE A 443 -14.27 -3.19 -22.28
C ILE A 443 -14.88 -4.17 -21.28
N GLU A 444 -16.02 -4.76 -21.61
CA GLU A 444 -16.75 -5.69 -20.73
C GLU A 444 -15.99 -6.97 -20.49
N LEU A 445 -15.41 -7.56 -21.54
CA LEU A 445 -14.70 -8.84 -21.45
C LEU A 445 -13.25 -8.68 -20.96
N LYS A 446 -12.72 -7.45 -20.94
CA LYS A 446 -11.31 -7.14 -20.63
C LYS A 446 -10.32 -8.01 -21.41
N ARG A 447 -10.66 -8.27 -22.68
CA ARG A 447 -9.92 -9.16 -23.58
C ARG A 447 -9.71 -8.48 -24.91
N ASN A 448 -8.74 -8.96 -25.67
CA ASN A 448 -8.57 -8.51 -27.03
C ASN A 448 -9.65 -9.13 -27.90
N ILE A 449 -10.39 -8.27 -28.61
CA ILE A 449 -11.53 -8.68 -29.43
C ILE A 449 -11.22 -8.38 -30.89
N GLY A 450 -11.41 -9.38 -31.72
CA GLY A 450 -11.38 -9.27 -33.17
C GLY A 450 -12.78 -9.41 -33.77
N ILE A 451 -13.04 -8.60 -34.79
CA ILE A 451 -14.22 -8.71 -35.65
C ILE A 451 -13.72 -8.95 -37.06
N ARG A 452 -14.07 -10.09 -37.67
CA ARG A 452 -13.77 -10.42 -39.06
C ARG A 452 -15.05 -10.37 -39.88
N LEU A 453 -14.98 -9.69 -41.02
CA LEU A 453 -16.02 -9.75 -42.05
C LEU A 453 -15.51 -10.60 -43.20
N ILE A 454 -16.30 -11.60 -43.57
CA ILE A 454 -16.00 -12.51 -44.67
C ILE A 454 -17.04 -12.28 -45.75
N ILE A 455 -16.60 -11.87 -46.94
CA ILE A 455 -17.43 -11.72 -48.13
C ILE A 455 -17.18 -12.91 -49.03
N GLN A 456 -18.25 -13.62 -49.38
CA GLN A 456 -18.20 -14.79 -50.25
C GLN A 456 -19.09 -14.58 -51.47
N LEU A 457 -18.56 -14.84 -52.66
CA LEU A 457 -19.32 -14.88 -53.91
C LEU A 457 -19.09 -16.23 -54.61
N LYS A 458 -20.17 -17.00 -54.78
CA LYS A 458 -20.16 -18.34 -55.38
C LYS A 458 -20.14 -18.24 -56.90
N GLY A 459 -18.95 -18.21 -57.48
CA GLY A 459 -18.73 -17.98 -58.91
C GLY A 459 -19.44 -19.00 -59.82
N ASP A 460 -19.66 -20.23 -59.34
CA ASP A 460 -20.37 -21.29 -60.07
C ASP A 460 -21.80 -20.90 -60.50
N PHE A 461 -22.40 -19.94 -59.78
CA PHE A 461 -23.77 -19.50 -59.99
C PHE A 461 -23.85 -18.03 -60.42
N VAL A 462 -22.72 -17.37 -60.67
CA VAL A 462 -22.67 -15.96 -61.06
C VAL A 462 -22.26 -15.89 -62.53
N LEU A 463 -23.18 -15.44 -63.38
CA LEU A 463 -23.03 -15.53 -64.83
C LEU A 463 -22.81 -14.17 -65.49
N ASP A 464 -22.08 -14.14 -66.60
CA ASP A 464 -22.09 -13.00 -67.51
C ASP A 464 -23.31 -13.00 -68.44
N SER A 465 -23.48 -11.96 -69.26
CA SER A 465 -24.57 -11.86 -70.23
C SER A 465 -24.56 -12.94 -71.33
N LYS A 466 -23.47 -13.72 -71.43
CA LYS A 466 -23.33 -14.86 -72.36
C LYS A 466 -23.54 -16.21 -71.66
N GLY A 467 -23.87 -16.21 -70.36
CA GLY A 467 -24.11 -17.42 -69.58
C GLY A 467 -22.83 -18.13 -69.10
N LYS A 468 -21.65 -17.50 -69.16
CA LYS A 468 -20.40 -18.06 -68.62
C LYS A 468 -20.30 -17.78 -67.13
N CYS A 469 -19.89 -18.77 -66.35
CA CYS A 469 -19.68 -18.58 -64.91
C CYS A 469 -18.43 -17.72 -64.63
N LEU A 470 -18.50 -16.97 -63.53
CA LEU A 470 -17.39 -16.20 -62.99
C LEU A 470 -16.21 -17.10 -62.66
N ASP A 471 -15.01 -16.74 -63.12
CA ASP A 471 -13.76 -17.32 -62.63
C ASP A 471 -13.42 -16.65 -61.29
N GLY A 472 -14.05 -17.16 -60.24
CA GLY A 472 -14.11 -16.52 -58.92
C GLY A 472 -12.90 -16.76 -58.03
N ASN A 473 -11.98 -17.65 -58.42
CA ASN A 473 -10.88 -18.09 -57.56
C ASN A 473 -9.95 -16.92 -57.17
N PHE A 474 -9.99 -16.51 -55.90
CA PHE A 474 -9.21 -15.36 -55.40
C PHE A 474 -7.81 -15.78 -54.94
N LEU A 475 -7.02 -16.31 -55.86
CA LEU A 475 -5.74 -16.93 -55.57
C LEU A 475 -4.74 -15.93 -54.94
N LYS A 476 -4.32 -16.22 -53.71
CA LYS A 476 -3.36 -15.40 -52.94
C LYS A 476 -3.81 -13.94 -52.76
N GLY A 477 -5.13 -13.67 -52.80
CA GLY A 477 -5.67 -12.32 -52.66
C GLY A 477 -5.34 -11.38 -53.82
N LYS A 478 -5.04 -11.90 -55.01
CA LYS A 478 -4.69 -11.09 -56.19
C LYS A 478 -5.87 -10.88 -57.11
N LEU A 479 -6.02 -9.64 -57.57
CA LEU A 479 -6.94 -9.27 -58.64
C LEU A 479 -6.15 -9.07 -59.96
N PRO A 480 -6.77 -9.30 -61.13
CA PRO A 480 -8.11 -9.87 -61.31
C PRO A 480 -8.19 -11.33 -60.85
N THR A 481 -9.38 -11.79 -60.44
CA THR A 481 -9.58 -13.16 -59.97
C THR A 481 -9.34 -14.17 -61.08
N GLY A 482 -9.01 -15.40 -60.69
CA GLY A 482 -9.24 -16.57 -61.52
C GLY A 482 -8.08 -17.54 -61.61
N ASN A 483 -8.40 -18.76 -62.06
CA ASN A 483 -7.46 -19.84 -62.35
C ASN A 483 -7.62 -20.40 -63.77
N GLY A 484 -8.42 -19.74 -64.62
CA GLY A 484 -8.73 -20.15 -65.99
C GLY A 484 -9.88 -21.15 -66.09
N CYS A 485 -10.64 -21.38 -65.02
CA CYS A 485 -11.79 -22.28 -64.99
C CYS A 485 -13.07 -21.53 -64.59
N GLU A 486 -14.20 -21.92 -65.18
CA GLU A 486 -15.51 -21.39 -64.80
C GLU A 486 -15.85 -21.83 -63.36
N GLY A 487 -16.34 -20.89 -62.55
CA GLY A 487 -16.82 -21.14 -61.20
C GLY A 487 -15.79 -20.87 -60.09
N GLY A 488 -15.97 -21.56 -58.96
CA GLY A 488 -15.15 -21.40 -57.77
C GLY A 488 -15.65 -20.33 -56.80
N LEU A 489 -15.02 -20.28 -55.63
CA LEU A 489 -15.41 -19.38 -54.55
C LEU A 489 -14.47 -18.16 -54.51
N PHE A 490 -15.05 -16.98 -54.70
CA PHE A 490 -14.39 -15.75 -54.25
C PHE A 490 -14.64 -15.62 -52.75
N GLU A 491 -13.58 -15.61 -51.95
CA GLU A 491 -13.64 -15.35 -50.51
C GLU A 491 -12.62 -14.28 -50.16
N SER A 492 -13.07 -13.19 -49.56
CA SER A 492 -12.22 -12.12 -49.08
C SER A 492 -12.65 -11.70 -47.68
N TRP A 493 -11.68 -11.42 -46.82
CA TRP A 493 -11.94 -10.99 -45.45
C TRP A 493 -11.08 -9.79 -45.07
N PHE A 494 -11.49 -9.11 -44.01
CA PHE A 494 -10.70 -8.10 -43.32
C PHE A 494 -11.14 -8.06 -41.85
N ASP A 495 -10.27 -7.52 -41.00
CA ASP A 495 -10.37 -7.64 -39.56
C ASP A 495 -10.34 -6.26 -38.90
N LEU A 496 -11.17 -6.04 -37.89
CA LEU A 496 -11.01 -4.99 -36.90
C LEU A 496 -10.54 -5.64 -35.59
N LYS A 497 -9.31 -5.37 -35.19
CA LYS A 497 -8.70 -5.86 -33.95
C LYS A 497 -8.61 -4.73 -32.93
N ILE A 498 -9.21 -4.96 -31.77
CA ILE A 498 -9.21 -4.02 -30.65
C ILE A 498 -8.45 -4.67 -29.50
N GLY A 499 -7.24 -4.17 -29.22
CA GLY A 499 -6.46 -4.58 -28.07
C GLY A 499 -6.96 -3.93 -26.79
N TYR A 500 -7.21 -4.73 -25.75
CA TYR A 500 -7.66 -4.18 -24.47
C TYR A 500 -6.61 -3.26 -23.84
N SER A 501 -5.32 -3.55 -24.05
CA SER A 501 -4.22 -2.71 -23.55
C SER A 501 -4.25 -1.27 -24.08
N GLU A 502 -4.75 -1.04 -25.29
CA GLU A 502 -4.85 0.30 -25.88
C GLU A 502 -5.97 1.10 -25.22
N ILE A 503 -7.12 0.45 -24.99
CA ILE A 503 -8.25 1.01 -24.23
C ILE A 503 -7.81 1.34 -22.80
N ASP A 504 -7.09 0.42 -22.17
CA ASP A 504 -6.59 0.57 -20.81
C ASP A 504 -5.57 1.72 -20.68
N ARG A 505 -4.72 1.94 -21.69
CA ARG A 505 -3.84 3.12 -21.75
C ARG A 505 -4.63 4.42 -21.80
N ILE A 506 -5.66 4.53 -22.65
CA ILE A 506 -6.54 5.72 -22.72
C ILE A 506 -7.17 5.98 -21.35
N ARG A 507 -7.69 4.92 -20.72
CA ARG A 507 -8.31 4.98 -19.41
C ARG A 507 -7.33 5.45 -18.32
N ARG A 508 -6.08 4.96 -18.31
CA ARG A 508 -5.07 5.30 -17.29
C ARG A 508 -4.59 6.75 -17.33
N VAL A 509 -4.79 7.47 -18.44
CA VAL A 509 -4.41 8.90 -18.52
C VAL A 509 -5.37 9.80 -17.74
N VAL A 510 -6.57 9.30 -17.42
CA VAL A 510 -7.57 10.04 -16.64
C VAL A 510 -7.08 10.18 -15.18
N ILE A 511 -6.89 11.43 -14.73
CA ILE A 511 -6.35 11.78 -13.39
C ILE A 511 -7.38 12.53 -12.54
N GLU A 512 -7.04 12.80 -11.27
CA GLU A 512 -7.92 13.43 -10.27
C GLU A 512 -8.52 14.78 -10.73
N LYS A 513 -7.78 15.58 -11.52
CA LYS A 513 -8.22 16.92 -11.97
C LYS A 513 -9.16 16.90 -13.18
N GLY A 514 -9.42 15.72 -13.75
CA GLY A 514 -10.11 15.55 -15.02
C GLY A 514 -9.26 15.96 -16.21
N VAL A 515 -9.43 15.26 -17.34
CA VAL A 515 -8.63 15.48 -18.55
C VAL A 515 -9.54 15.60 -19.76
N SER A 516 -9.24 16.54 -20.66
CA SER A 516 -9.98 16.67 -21.92
C SER A 516 -9.56 15.56 -22.92
N PRO A 517 -10.44 15.17 -23.86
CA PRO A 517 -10.08 14.21 -24.90
C PRO A 517 -8.87 14.62 -25.75
N ALA A 518 -8.69 15.92 -26.00
CA ALA A 518 -7.56 16.46 -26.76
C ALA A 518 -6.22 16.22 -26.04
N GLU A 519 -6.17 16.46 -24.73
CA GLU A 519 -4.98 16.19 -23.92
C GLU A 519 -4.65 14.69 -23.83
N ILE A 520 -5.68 13.83 -23.73
CA ILE A 520 -5.49 12.38 -23.74
C ILE A 520 -4.96 11.94 -25.10
N ALA A 521 -5.58 12.41 -26.19
CA ALA A 521 -5.20 12.12 -27.57
C ALA A 521 -3.72 12.44 -27.85
N GLU A 522 -3.24 13.60 -27.39
CA GLU A 522 -1.82 13.98 -27.49
C GLU A 522 -0.92 12.99 -26.74
N LYS A 523 -1.28 12.63 -25.50
CA LYS A 523 -0.47 11.73 -24.66
C LYS A 523 -0.39 10.30 -25.20
N VAL A 524 -1.49 9.74 -25.68
CA VAL A 524 -1.55 8.35 -26.16
C VAL A 524 -1.32 8.21 -27.66
N LYS A 525 -1.19 9.32 -28.39
CA LYS A 525 -1.02 9.39 -29.85
C LYS A 525 -2.15 8.70 -30.63
N ILE A 526 -3.39 8.91 -30.17
CA ILE A 526 -4.63 8.42 -30.79
C ILE A 526 -5.46 9.65 -31.18
N SER A 527 -6.24 9.58 -32.25
CA SER A 527 -7.06 10.72 -32.67
C SER A 527 -8.12 11.07 -31.61
N GLU A 528 -8.40 12.36 -31.45
CA GLU A 528 -9.37 12.85 -30.46
C GLU A 528 -10.75 12.21 -30.61
N ASN A 529 -11.21 11.97 -31.85
CA ASN A 529 -12.48 11.30 -32.12
C ASN A 529 -12.53 9.87 -31.55
N ILE A 530 -11.44 9.12 -31.69
CA ILE A 530 -11.33 7.75 -31.17
C ILE A 530 -11.21 7.76 -29.66
N VAL A 531 -10.44 8.69 -29.09
CA VAL A 531 -10.39 8.89 -27.63
C VAL A 531 -11.77 9.22 -27.07
N ARG A 532 -12.51 10.17 -27.67
CA ARG A 532 -13.90 10.49 -27.28
C ARG A 532 -14.81 9.27 -27.36
N LEU A 533 -14.70 8.48 -28.41
CA LEU A 533 -15.48 7.25 -28.57
C LEU A 533 -15.18 6.24 -27.46
N VAL A 534 -13.91 6.00 -27.15
CA VAL A 534 -13.48 5.09 -26.07
C VAL A 534 -13.96 5.60 -24.72
N LEU A 535 -13.73 6.88 -24.41
CA LEU A 535 -14.12 7.48 -23.14
C LEU A 535 -15.63 7.49 -22.94
N ASN A 536 -16.42 7.85 -23.96
CA ASN A 536 -17.88 7.76 -23.88
C ASN A 536 -18.35 6.32 -23.64
N THR A 537 -17.71 5.34 -24.28
CA THR A 537 -18.02 3.92 -24.03
C THR A 537 -17.66 3.51 -22.59
N LEU A 538 -16.54 3.99 -22.05
CA LEU A 538 -16.17 3.76 -20.65
C LEU A 538 -17.15 4.44 -19.67
N VAL A 539 -17.68 5.62 -20.00
CA VAL A 539 -18.74 6.29 -19.22
C VAL A 539 -20.03 5.48 -19.23
N GLU A 540 -20.47 5.02 -20.41
CA GLU A 540 -21.65 4.15 -20.55
C GLU A 540 -21.51 2.86 -19.72
N LYS A 541 -20.29 2.30 -19.65
CA LYS A 541 -19.97 1.13 -18.82
C LYS A 541 -19.68 1.45 -17.36
N LYS A 542 -19.90 2.70 -16.93
CA LYS A 542 -19.67 3.16 -15.55
C LYS A 542 -18.25 2.83 -15.08
N ALA A 543 -17.26 2.93 -15.98
CA ALA A 543 -15.84 2.69 -15.72
C ALA A 543 -15.07 4.00 -15.44
N ILE A 544 -15.58 5.13 -15.93
CA ILE A 544 -15.11 6.50 -15.66
C ILE A 544 -16.32 7.45 -15.66
N TYR A 545 -16.12 8.70 -15.28
CA TYR A 545 -17.15 9.74 -15.25
C TYR A 545 -16.84 10.89 -16.22
N ARG A 546 -17.86 11.65 -16.63
CA ARG A 546 -17.73 12.82 -17.51
C ARG A 546 -18.54 14.01 -16.99
N GLU A 547 -17.91 15.19 -16.95
CA GLU A 547 -18.51 16.50 -16.66
C GLU A 547 -17.86 17.57 -17.55
N GLU A 548 -18.67 18.48 -18.12
CA GLU A 548 -18.18 19.65 -18.89
C GLU A 548 -17.02 19.36 -19.87
N ASP A 549 -17.15 18.23 -20.60
CA ASP A 549 -16.17 17.69 -21.56
C ASP A 549 -14.82 17.21 -21.00
N LYS A 550 -14.71 17.09 -19.68
CA LYS A 550 -13.60 16.43 -18.98
C LYS A 550 -14.02 15.07 -18.46
N TYR A 551 -13.04 14.16 -18.40
CA TYR A 551 -13.24 12.78 -17.95
C TYR A 551 -12.43 12.54 -16.68
N TYR A 552 -13.05 11.86 -15.72
CA TYR A 552 -12.56 11.67 -14.36
C TYR A 552 -12.59 10.18 -13.99
N PRO A 553 -11.68 9.69 -13.14
CA PRO A 553 -11.76 8.33 -12.65
C PRO A 553 -12.96 8.21 -11.70
N ILE A 554 -13.53 7.02 -11.55
CA ILE A 554 -14.62 6.78 -10.58
C ILE A 554 -14.16 7.09 -9.16
N LEU A 555 -12.88 6.83 -8.86
CA LEU A 555 -12.31 7.00 -7.54
C LEU A 555 -10.92 7.63 -7.70
N SER A 556 -10.79 8.84 -7.18
CA SER A 556 -9.59 9.67 -7.30
C SER A 556 -8.83 9.81 -5.97
N SER A 557 -9.42 9.43 -4.85
CA SER A 557 -8.81 9.58 -3.52
C SER A 557 -7.95 8.37 -3.13
N LYS A 558 -6.78 8.63 -2.52
CA LYS A 558 -5.99 7.60 -1.81
C LYS A 558 -6.57 7.22 -0.45
N GLU A 559 -7.59 7.94 0.01
CA GLU A 559 -8.30 7.67 1.26
C GLU A 559 -9.81 7.71 1.03
N VAL A 560 -10.49 6.62 1.36
CA VAL A 560 -11.95 6.48 1.21
C VAL A 560 -12.58 5.93 2.46
N ILE A 561 -13.83 6.30 2.71
CA ILE A 561 -14.67 5.78 3.77
C ILE A 561 -15.60 4.74 3.14
N VAL A 562 -15.42 3.47 3.48
CA VAL A 562 -16.37 2.41 3.14
C VAL A 562 -17.47 2.43 4.20
N ALA A 563 -18.57 3.09 3.87
CA ALA A 563 -19.74 3.16 4.73
C ALA A 563 -20.64 1.94 4.51
N TYR A 564 -21.14 1.30 5.57
CA TYR A 564 -22.07 0.17 5.44
C TYR A 564 -23.38 0.41 6.18
N ASP A 565 -24.48 -0.15 5.68
CA ASP A 565 -25.76 -0.09 6.40
C ASP A 565 -25.74 -0.98 7.65
N GLY A 566 -25.65 -0.35 8.83
CA GLY A 566 -25.56 -1.03 10.12
C GLY A 566 -26.76 -1.90 10.50
N ARG A 567 -27.86 -1.86 9.73
CA ARG A 567 -29.03 -2.72 9.97
C ARG A 567 -28.77 -4.19 9.64
N TYR A 568 -27.79 -4.47 8.80
CA TYR A 568 -27.48 -5.83 8.37
C TYR A 568 -26.05 -6.19 8.78
N THR A 569 -25.92 -7.09 9.76
CA THR A 569 -24.62 -7.53 10.32
C THR A 569 -23.70 -8.16 9.28
N TYR A 570 -24.23 -8.67 8.16
CA TYR A 570 -23.40 -9.21 7.08
C TYR A 570 -22.70 -8.13 6.23
N LEU A 571 -23.21 -6.89 6.23
CA LEU A 571 -22.66 -5.80 5.42
C LEU A 571 -21.35 -5.27 6.01
N GLU A 572 -21.18 -5.31 7.33
CA GLU A 572 -19.93 -4.98 8.00
C GLU A 572 -18.78 -5.86 7.48
N LYS A 573 -18.98 -7.19 7.46
CA LYS A 573 -17.98 -8.14 6.92
C LYS A 573 -17.70 -7.93 5.43
N LEU A 574 -18.69 -7.51 4.65
CA LEU A 574 -18.50 -7.20 3.24
C LEU A 574 -17.74 -5.88 3.03
N ALA A 575 -18.00 -4.87 3.87
CA ALA A 575 -17.27 -3.62 3.89
C ALA A 575 -15.80 -3.83 4.30
N GLU A 576 -15.53 -4.67 5.30
CA GLU A 576 -14.17 -5.10 5.67
C GLU A 576 -13.45 -5.79 4.51
N LYS A 577 -14.13 -6.70 3.82
CA LYS A 577 -13.56 -7.38 2.65
C LYS A 577 -13.24 -6.38 1.54
N MET A 578 -14.14 -5.45 1.28
CA MET A 578 -13.97 -4.40 0.28
C MET A 578 -12.81 -3.47 0.64
N ALA A 579 -12.71 -3.03 1.90
CA ALA A 579 -11.62 -2.21 2.40
C ALA A 579 -10.25 -2.88 2.17
N LYS A 580 -10.12 -4.17 2.49
CA LYS A 580 -8.89 -4.94 2.23
C LYS A 580 -8.51 -5.00 0.75
N GLU A 581 -9.49 -5.14 -0.15
CA GLU A 581 -9.24 -5.16 -1.59
C GLU A 581 -8.86 -3.77 -2.15
N LEU A 582 -9.40 -2.69 -1.56
CA LEU A 582 -9.00 -1.31 -1.86
C LEU A 582 -7.57 -1.03 -1.37
N GLU A 583 -7.20 -1.51 -0.18
CA GLU A 583 -5.85 -1.38 0.38
C GLU A 583 -4.80 -2.08 -0.49
N LYS A 584 -5.09 -3.29 -0.99
CA LYS A 584 -4.24 -3.99 -1.97
C LYS A 584 -4.00 -3.17 -3.25
N LYS A 585 -4.93 -2.28 -3.59
CA LYS A 585 -4.85 -1.36 -4.74
C LYS A 585 -4.25 0.00 -4.38
N GLY A 586 -3.70 0.16 -3.17
CA GLY A 586 -3.04 1.37 -2.71
C GLY A 586 -3.99 2.48 -2.21
N ILE A 587 -5.25 2.15 -1.95
CA ILE A 587 -6.27 3.07 -1.45
C ILE A 587 -6.55 2.74 0.02
N ARG A 588 -6.24 3.65 0.95
CA ARG A 588 -6.59 3.48 2.38
C ARG A 588 -8.09 3.55 2.55
N ALA A 589 -8.67 2.60 3.28
CA ALA A 589 -10.11 2.50 3.46
C ALA A 589 -10.48 2.54 4.95
N GLU A 590 -11.13 3.61 5.39
CA GLU A 590 -11.76 3.69 6.71
C GLU A 590 -13.16 3.08 6.67
N ILE A 591 -13.55 2.27 7.66
CA ILE A 591 -14.86 1.63 7.69
C ILE A 591 -15.77 2.36 8.68
N LYS A 592 -16.95 2.81 8.22
CA LYS A 592 -17.94 3.45 9.08
C LYS A 592 -19.32 2.80 8.93
N SER A 593 -20.06 2.66 10.00
CA SER A 593 -21.50 2.36 9.92
C SER A 593 -22.24 3.62 9.43
N SER A 594 -23.27 3.46 8.62
CA SER A 594 -24.06 4.58 8.06
C SER A 594 -24.62 5.52 9.13
N GLY A 595 -24.93 5.02 10.34
CA GLY A 595 -25.40 5.83 11.46
C GLY A 595 -24.29 6.60 12.21
N LYS A 596 -23.02 6.41 11.85
CA LYS A 596 -21.85 7.10 12.43
C LYS A 596 -21.23 8.10 11.45
N LEU A 597 -21.85 8.35 10.30
CA LEU A 597 -21.40 9.37 9.35
C LEU A 597 -21.71 10.77 9.91
N THR A 598 -20.70 11.64 9.94
CA THR A 598 -20.87 13.03 10.40
C THR A 598 -21.48 13.92 9.32
N GLU A 599 -21.96 15.12 9.66
CA GLU A 599 -22.37 16.11 8.64
C GLU A 599 -21.21 16.50 7.71
N GLU A 600 -19.97 16.48 8.22
CA GLU A 600 -18.77 16.69 7.41
C GLU A 600 -18.55 15.53 6.43
N ASP A 601 -18.81 14.28 6.85
CA ASP A 601 -18.78 13.10 5.98
C ASP A 601 -19.85 13.21 4.89
N LEU A 602 -21.08 13.59 5.25
CA LEU A 602 -22.20 13.74 4.30
C LEU A 602 -22.10 14.99 3.40
N SER A 603 -21.27 15.96 3.76
CA SER A 603 -20.95 17.10 2.91
C SER A 603 -20.07 16.71 1.72
N LYS A 604 -19.25 15.65 1.87
CA LYS A 604 -18.40 15.05 0.84
C LYS A 604 -19.22 14.20 -0.16
N GLU A 605 -18.58 13.80 -1.25
CA GLU A 605 -19.22 13.03 -2.33
C GLU A 605 -19.40 11.56 -1.99
N ILE A 606 -20.49 10.97 -2.50
CA ILE A 606 -20.96 9.66 -2.09
C ILE A 606 -21.21 8.78 -3.31
N ILE A 607 -20.43 7.71 -3.42
CA ILE A 607 -20.63 6.61 -4.38
C ILE A 607 -21.48 5.55 -3.70
N LEU A 608 -22.59 5.16 -4.31
CA LEU A 608 -23.48 4.12 -3.80
C LEU A 608 -23.20 2.80 -4.53
N VAL A 609 -22.71 1.81 -3.79
CA VAL A 609 -22.52 0.42 -4.26
C VAL A 609 -23.60 -0.42 -3.59
N ARG A 610 -24.69 -0.72 -4.30
CA ARG A 610 -25.93 -1.19 -3.66
C ARG A 610 -26.52 -2.46 -4.30
N GLY A 611 -27.10 -3.32 -3.46
CA GLY A 611 -27.78 -4.56 -3.86
C GLY A 611 -29.29 -4.37 -4.09
N ARG A 612 -30.08 -5.46 -4.04
CA ARG A 612 -31.55 -5.40 -4.14
C ARG A 612 -32.19 -4.99 -2.80
N GLU A 613 -33.34 -4.29 -2.85
CA GLU A 613 -34.12 -3.80 -1.68
C GLU A 613 -33.37 -2.79 -0.77
N VAL A 614 -33.19 -1.54 -1.23
CA VAL A 614 -32.30 -0.55 -0.59
C VAL A 614 -32.97 0.77 -0.20
N ARG A 615 -34.30 0.85 -0.38
CA ARG A 615 -35.10 2.09 -0.23
C ARG A 615 -34.93 2.77 1.13
N GLU A 616 -34.95 1.98 2.20
CA GLU A 616 -34.78 2.50 3.57
C GLU A 616 -33.33 2.95 3.87
N THR A 617 -32.34 2.44 3.14
CA THR A 617 -30.91 2.83 3.29
C THR A 617 -30.64 4.19 2.62
N THR A 618 -31.29 4.47 1.48
CA THR A 618 -31.26 5.79 0.81
C THR A 618 -31.91 6.86 1.67
N GLU A 619 -33.07 6.55 2.25
CA GLU A 619 -33.86 7.49 3.05
C GLU A 619 -33.13 7.94 4.33
N LYS A 620 -32.42 7.02 5.01
CA LYS A 620 -31.63 7.37 6.22
C LYS A 620 -30.38 8.20 5.96
N ILE A 621 -29.78 8.09 4.77
CA ILE A 621 -28.55 8.81 4.40
C ILE A 621 -28.90 10.15 3.72
N GLY A 622 -30.19 10.41 3.45
CA GLY A 622 -30.66 11.68 2.88
C GLY A 622 -30.32 11.88 1.41
N ILE A 623 -30.03 10.80 0.67
CA ILE A 623 -29.63 10.87 -0.74
C ILE A 623 -30.71 10.21 -1.61
N PRO A 624 -31.43 11.00 -2.44
CA PRO A 624 -32.39 10.44 -3.38
C PRO A 624 -31.65 9.67 -4.48
N SER A 625 -32.11 8.46 -4.78
CA SER A 625 -31.58 7.65 -5.86
C SER A 625 -32.45 7.75 -7.10
N THR A 626 -31.82 7.66 -8.27
CA THR A 626 -32.45 7.67 -9.59
C THR A 626 -32.67 6.27 -10.17
N VAL A 627 -32.15 5.22 -9.53
CA VAL A 627 -32.20 3.82 -10.01
C VAL A 627 -33.41 3.08 -9.44
N ASP A 628 -34.09 2.29 -10.28
CA ASP A 628 -35.17 1.37 -9.85
C ASP A 628 -34.58 0.12 -9.16
N TRP A 629 -34.21 0.26 -7.88
CA TRP A 629 -33.55 -0.79 -7.10
C TRP A 629 -34.39 -2.04 -6.85
N SER A 630 -35.69 -1.99 -7.10
CA SER A 630 -36.56 -3.18 -7.01
C SER A 630 -36.15 -4.26 -8.01
N LYS A 631 -35.56 -3.85 -9.14
CA LYS A 631 -35.07 -4.72 -10.22
C LYS A 631 -33.55 -4.90 -10.21
N SER A 632 -32.85 -4.30 -9.26
CA SER A 632 -31.38 -4.33 -9.23
C SER A 632 -30.83 -5.74 -9.03
N VAL A 633 -29.71 -6.03 -9.71
CA VAL A 633 -28.96 -7.29 -9.60
C VAL A 633 -27.51 -7.01 -9.15
N GLY A 634 -27.33 -5.95 -8.35
CA GLY A 634 -26.03 -5.46 -7.91
C GLY A 634 -25.51 -4.36 -8.82
N ASP A 635 -26.10 -3.17 -8.69
CA ASP A 635 -25.81 -1.99 -9.50
C ASP A 635 -25.00 -0.95 -8.71
N ILE A 636 -24.32 -0.08 -9.46
CA ILE A 636 -23.51 1.02 -8.93
C ILE A 636 -24.14 2.34 -9.39
N GLU A 637 -24.31 3.28 -8.47
CA GLU A 637 -24.81 4.64 -8.72
C GLU A 637 -23.86 5.67 -8.08
N VAL A 638 -23.52 6.72 -8.81
CA VAL A 638 -22.84 7.90 -8.25
C VAL A 638 -23.92 8.91 -7.90
N ALA A 639 -24.15 9.17 -6.62
CA ALA A 639 -25.35 9.89 -6.18
C ALA A 639 -25.10 11.37 -5.86
N LYS A 640 -23.83 11.78 -5.71
CA LYS A 640 -23.43 13.19 -5.51
C LYS A 640 -22.15 13.48 -6.32
N HIS A 641 -22.13 14.65 -6.96
CA HIS A 641 -21.26 15.03 -8.08
C HIS A 641 -19.74 15.00 -7.77
N PRO A 642 -18.85 14.47 -8.66
CA PRO A 642 -17.39 14.43 -8.49
C PRO A 642 -16.62 15.66 -8.97
N VAL A 643 -16.45 16.67 -8.11
CA VAL A 643 -15.51 17.80 -8.34
C VAL A 643 -14.39 17.84 -7.28
N THR A 644 -14.45 16.99 -6.25
CA THR A 644 -13.42 16.88 -5.19
C THR A 644 -13.26 15.44 -4.75
N ALA A 645 -12.02 14.91 -4.79
CA ALA A 645 -11.60 13.58 -4.31
C ALA A 645 -12.69 12.78 -3.57
N SER A 646 -13.36 11.85 -4.27
CA SER A 646 -14.50 11.13 -3.72
C SER A 646 -14.07 10.37 -2.45
N LYS A 647 -14.73 10.67 -1.33
CA LYS A 647 -14.32 10.21 0.00
C LYS A 647 -15.20 9.10 0.57
N ILE A 648 -16.38 8.79 0.02
CA ILE A 648 -17.28 7.81 0.65
C ILE A 648 -17.87 6.83 -0.37
N VAL A 649 -17.73 5.54 -0.10
CA VAL A 649 -18.39 4.44 -0.81
C VAL A 649 -19.38 3.76 0.12
N VAL A 650 -20.67 3.89 -0.16
CA VAL A 650 -21.75 3.33 0.67
C VAL A 650 -22.19 1.98 0.13
N VAL A 651 -22.04 0.94 0.96
CA VAL A 651 -22.48 -0.43 0.71
C VAL A 651 -23.82 -0.68 1.41
N GLY A 652 -24.85 -1.05 0.65
CA GLY A 652 -26.20 -1.24 1.21
C GLY A 652 -27.10 -2.16 0.41
N GLY A 653 -28.06 -2.78 1.09
CA GLY A 653 -29.08 -3.66 0.51
C GLY A 653 -29.42 -4.84 1.41
N LYS A 654 -30.52 -5.53 1.13
CA LYS A 654 -30.97 -6.69 1.93
C LYS A 654 -30.50 -8.02 1.35
N ASP A 655 -30.34 -8.10 0.03
CA ASP A 655 -29.85 -9.31 -0.64
C ASP A 655 -28.31 -9.38 -0.69
N LYS A 656 -27.74 -10.24 0.14
CA LYS A 656 -26.29 -10.47 0.24
C LYS A 656 -25.64 -10.83 -1.10
N LYS A 657 -26.31 -11.61 -1.97
CA LYS A 657 -25.73 -12.03 -3.26
C LYS A 657 -25.59 -10.83 -4.21
N SER A 658 -26.64 -10.02 -4.34
CA SER A 658 -26.61 -8.80 -5.15
C SER A 658 -25.58 -7.79 -4.64
N VAL A 659 -25.48 -7.60 -3.31
CA VAL A 659 -24.47 -6.70 -2.73
C VAL A 659 -23.05 -7.19 -3.02
N ASN A 660 -22.77 -8.49 -2.81
CA ASN A 660 -21.45 -9.04 -3.08
C ASN A 660 -21.08 -8.96 -4.59
N SER A 661 -22.05 -9.13 -5.48
CA SER A 661 -21.88 -8.90 -6.92
C SER A 661 -21.57 -7.44 -7.24
N ALA A 662 -22.25 -6.49 -6.58
CA ALA A 662 -22.00 -5.06 -6.77
C ALA A 662 -20.58 -4.66 -6.34
N ILE A 663 -20.13 -5.16 -5.18
CA ILE A 663 -18.77 -4.96 -4.68
C ILE A 663 -17.74 -5.53 -5.66
N GLY A 664 -17.95 -6.75 -6.15
CA GLY A 664 -17.07 -7.37 -7.14
C GLY A 664 -16.93 -6.52 -8.41
N LYS A 665 -18.06 -6.13 -9.02
CA LYS A 665 -18.08 -5.25 -10.20
C LYS A 665 -17.39 -3.91 -9.95
N PHE A 666 -17.57 -3.33 -8.77
CA PHE A 666 -16.92 -2.07 -8.39
C PHE A 666 -15.40 -2.24 -8.22
N LEU A 667 -14.94 -3.27 -7.53
CA LEU A 667 -13.50 -3.53 -7.38
C LEU A 667 -12.84 -3.89 -8.73
N GLU A 668 -13.56 -4.60 -9.60
CA GLU A 668 -13.14 -4.87 -10.98
C GLU A 668 -13.12 -3.61 -11.83
N SER A 669 -13.99 -2.63 -11.58
CA SER A 669 -13.94 -1.33 -12.25
C SER A 669 -12.84 -0.44 -11.69
N LEU A 670 -12.17 -0.79 -10.59
CA LEU A 670 -11.06 -0.05 -9.97
C LEU A 670 -9.66 -0.61 -10.29
N VAL A 671 -9.40 -1.00 -11.54
CA VAL A 671 -8.02 -1.34 -11.94
C VAL A 671 -7.27 -0.03 -12.22
N LEU A 672 -6.39 0.35 -11.29
CA LEU A 672 -5.39 1.40 -11.41
C LEU A 672 -4.16 0.87 -12.14
#